data_AF-A0A5E4LQD8-F1
#
_entry.id   AF-A0A5E4LQD8-F1
#
_cell.length_a   1.000
_cell.length_b   1.000
_cell.length_c   1.000
_cell.angle_alpha   90.00
_cell.angle_beta   90.00
_cell.angle_gamma   90.00
#
_symmetry.space_group_name_H-M   'P 1'
#
loop_
_entity.id
_entity.type
_entity.pdbx_description
1 polymer ?
#
loop_
_entity_poly.entity_id
_entity_poly.type
_entity_poly.pdbx_seq_one_letter_code
_entity_poly.pdbx_strand_id
1 'polypeptide(L)'
;MFLSFDLLVFLGWLFVSSFLPGAILSFSIFRKDEFNFIEKLFIGFALGFVLLPLIPFLLYLFLGIKYSYTIALFAVGLLYLMAFAFFVKNKVYENITFPDLTILKPEKGNLFEVSTEHLISIALLVILVITYLVRIGSYGPIFMELDPYYYTYMSTQLLTVGENPFNDTTAWYPEVTVSHRDIPAISYLESTWYTLYTGGGAYDNMLLSVIASMYPPIAAVLAVFFIYLLVSAVTKREFGLITAGLATFIPIFIYKLASGEQEVQPYAFFALFFFYAMYVISLRRKEIIFPILASLAWIALGLGSSSQVLALVGVLLFTIAQSILFFLRDDDHEGLKHLLTVNGIIFVLGVFIGSAIVKSLFEVGTISLSNALTFAIPILFSGVLYLVKQKLPKEQQIVALGAILILGLVVYVSPFGEHIKEVGRATFQIAQYNAPLDRTIAEQGVAPTAFGGQIGFIAQEYSFPKTLDSIPNFFNALAFLILIPFSLISNLVLYLFVSAVNLTLNTGISYNDKDVSLLLFWFFLYLLSIVYALFRFIKKEDDGLFLFFLAIILPPFVVGLLKAKYTIYAAVLFAIAIGVTLGQVGKVFEDPKHHGVVKKFPQSFVLIIGALFVILQFAHMGLAPSLLWGSLQTTFQNNPDALAAKFSVLCSVTNDGDVCAAAKDPMGYASQGTNFQYDQKLCMLSMFSNPTYLQSPSTAPFWEPQATYLRCTRLSDYWINSMEWIKNNTEPGARIVSWWYYGHWINFFGERNAVVRNEHASHKMIGDVAHGYLDATPQQLKDWMIAHDSKYALFDVELISGGNSLGGKYGALNYLSCARDNETTVLKQPGESVCEAEHLWETIFVSQIPCTISSLTNKTGLTAYKLKVGDITLPYYPSDCMQPANSQIADQCRMVYQVVPTYCVGETTLVNGQKTPTTFYLNETYPNGDLKLNKAQLALPAQLPTIHLGTVTQATLIYTNDPIWLDNGVVKSGYEDRKGKFYDSNLYHAMFLGNIPGFKLVYTSPDGAVRIFKIEE
;
A
#
# COMPACT_ATOMS: atom_id res chain seq x y z
N MET A 1 -5.25 29.98 -10.76
CA MET A 1 -4.49 30.28 -9.52
C MET A 1 -3.31 29.31 -9.49
N PHE A 2 -2.07 29.80 -9.41
CA PHE A 2 -0.87 28.95 -9.37
C PHE A 2 -0.51 28.62 -7.93
N LEU A 3 -0.35 27.34 -7.60
CA LEU A 3 0.07 26.91 -6.27
C LEU A 3 1.61 27.00 -6.17
N SER A 4 2.10 27.98 -5.42
CA SER A 4 3.52 28.13 -5.12
C SER A 4 3.91 27.32 -3.88
N PHE A 5 4.91 26.45 -4.02
CA PHE A 5 5.53 25.74 -2.91
C PHE A 5 7.06 25.78 -3.06
N ASP A 6 7.75 26.12 -1.97
CA ASP A 6 9.20 26.15 -1.88
C ASP A 6 9.69 25.07 -0.90
N LEU A 7 10.30 24.03 -1.49
CA LEU A 7 10.84 22.89 -0.75
C LEU A 7 11.97 23.29 0.22
N LEU A 8 12.81 24.27 -0.13
CA LEU A 8 13.91 24.70 0.74
C LEU A 8 13.39 25.43 1.97
N VAL A 9 12.35 26.25 1.82
CA VAL A 9 11.68 26.90 2.96
C VAL A 9 11.06 25.86 3.88
N PHE A 10 10.38 24.85 3.33
CA PHE A 10 9.83 23.75 4.13
C PHE A 10 10.94 22.98 4.88
N LEU A 11 12.02 22.61 4.20
CA LEU A 11 13.15 21.90 4.82
C LEU A 11 13.84 22.75 5.89
N GLY A 12 13.90 24.08 5.71
CA GLY A 12 14.37 25.01 6.73
C GLY A 12 13.51 24.97 8.00
N TRP A 13 12.19 24.97 7.86
CA TRP A 13 11.28 24.81 8.99
C TRP A 13 11.44 23.45 9.67
N LEU A 14 11.47 22.34 8.92
CA LEU A 14 11.72 21.01 9.47
C LEU A 14 13.04 20.95 10.26
N PHE A 15 14.08 21.59 9.73
CA PHE A 15 15.39 21.66 10.38
C PHE A 15 15.30 22.37 11.73
N VAL A 16 14.64 23.53 11.79
CA VAL A 16 14.51 24.32 13.03
C VAL A 16 13.50 23.71 14.01
N SER A 17 12.38 23.17 13.54
CA SER A 17 11.29 22.70 14.41
C SER A 17 11.54 21.32 15.01
N SER A 18 12.24 20.44 14.28
CA SER A 18 12.39 19.02 14.64
C SER A 18 13.85 18.60 14.71
N PHE A 19 14.62 18.77 13.63
CA PHE A 19 15.97 18.22 13.54
C PHE A 19 16.92 18.82 14.57
N LEU A 20 17.05 20.15 14.62
CA LEU A 20 17.99 20.85 15.48
C LEU A 20 17.73 20.66 16.98
N PRO A 21 16.51 20.90 17.52
CA PRO A 21 16.27 20.68 18.94
C PRO A 21 16.36 19.18 19.31
N GLY A 22 15.95 18.28 18.41
CA GLY A 22 16.11 16.84 18.58
C GLY A 22 17.59 16.40 18.64
N ALA A 23 18.43 16.95 17.75
CA ALA A 23 19.87 16.72 17.77
C ALA A 23 20.51 17.18 19.09
N ILE A 24 20.21 18.41 19.54
CA ILE A 24 20.70 18.93 20.83
C ILE A 24 20.32 18.00 21.97
N LEU A 25 19.06 17.54 22.00
CA LEU A 25 18.57 16.59 23.01
C LEU A 25 19.34 15.26 22.98
N SER A 26 19.53 14.69 21.79
CA SER A 26 20.27 13.43 21.59
C SER A 26 21.74 13.53 22.01
N PHE A 27 22.47 14.57 21.59
CA PHE A 27 23.85 14.80 22.04
C PHE A 27 23.95 14.96 23.56
N SER A 28 22.91 15.51 24.17
CA SER A 28 22.83 15.66 25.62
C SER A 28 22.62 14.34 26.33
N ILE A 29 21.70 13.51 25.83
CA ILE A 29 21.39 12.19 26.40
C ILE A 29 22.58 11.25 26.23
N PHE A 30 23.17 11.20 25.03
CA PHE A 30 24.18 10.20 24.66
C PHE A 30 25.62 10.71 24.74
N ARG A 31 25.91 11.67 25.62
CA ARG A 31 27.26 12.24 25.75
C ARG A 31 28.32 11.16 26.02
N LYS A 32 27.98 10.15 26.80
CA LYS A 32 28.91 9.08 27.24
C LYS A 32 28.81 7.78 26.41
N ASP A 33 27.88 7.72 25.46
CA ASP A 33 27.64 6.52 24.66
C ASP A 33 28.54 6.42 23.44
N GLU A 34 28.80 5.18 23.03
CA GLU A 34 29.57 4.76 21.85
C GLU A 34 28.88 5.04 20.50
N PHE A 35 27.76 5.77 20.49
CA PHE A 35 27.16 6.19 19.23
C PHE A 35 28.07 7.19 18.52
N ASN A 36 28.26 7.01 17.22
CA ASN A 36 28.97 7.98 16.40
C ASN A 36 28.14 9.25 16.19
N PHE A 37 28.76 10.27 15.60
CA PHE A 37 28.12 11.58 15.40
C PHE A 37 26.84 11.50 14.55
N ILE A 38 26.85 10.73 13.47
CA ILE A 38 25.69 10.56 12.57
C ILE A 38 24.57 9.78 13.27
N GLU A 39 24.91 8.73 14.02
CA GLU A 39 23.96 7.96 14.85
C GLU A 39 23.26 8.88 15.86
N LYS A 40 24.01 9.72 16.57
CA LYS A 40 23.43 10.71 17.51
C LYS A 40 22.52 11.70 16.80
N LEU A 41 22.92 12.21 15.64
CA LEU A 41 22.10 13.14 14.86
C LEU A 41 20.75 12.55 14.46
N PHE A 42 20.73 11.34 13.88
CA PHE A 42 19.49 10.75 13.39
C PHE A 42 18.60 10.17 14.50
N ILE A 43 19.17 9.69 15.61
CA ILE A 43 18.37 9.42 16.83
C ILE A 43 17.72 10.73 17.31
N GLY A 44 18.47 11.84 17.29
CA GLY A 44 17.92 13.16 17.62
C GLY A 44 16.83 13.61 16.69
N PHE A 45 17.00 13.43 15.38
CA PHE A 45 15.98 13.75 14.40
C PHE A 45 14.68 12.96 14.66
N ALA A 46 14.79 11.66 14.94
CA ALA A 46 13.65 10.82 15.32
C ALA A 46 12.95 11.33 16.60
N LEU A 47 13.71 11.75 17.62
CA LEU A 47 13.15 12.34 18.83
C LEU A 47 12.39 13.64 18.53
N GLY A 48 12.97 14.54 17.74
CA GLY A 48 12.28 15.77 17.34
C GLY A 48 11.03 15.51 16.48
N PHE A 49 11.08 14.50 15.61
CA PHE A 49 9.99 14.08 14.76
C PHE A 49 8.80 13.50 15.55
N VAL A 50 9.08 12.77 16.65
CA VAL A 50 8.03 12.21 17.53
C VAL A 50 7.52 13.24 18.55
N LEU A 51 8.41 14.00 19.17
CA LEU A 51 8.05 14.91 20.27
C LEU A 51 7.31 16.16 19.79
N LEU A 52 7.61 16.66 18.59
CA LEU A 52 6.96 17.85 18.04
C LEU A 52 5.43 17.70 17.95
N PRO A 53 4.86 16.66 17.30
CA PRO A 53 3.40 16.47 17.24
C PRO A 53 2.80 16.00 18.57
N LEU A 54 3.59 15.35 19.44
CA LEU A 54 3.12 14.83 20.70
C LEU A 54 2.72 15.94 21.69
N ILE A 55 3.45 17.06 21.72
CA ILE A 55 3.15 18.19 22.62
C ILE A 55 1.73 18.77 22.39
N PRO A 56 1.38 19.27 21.19
CA PRO A 56 0.06 19.86 20.95
C PRO A 56 -1.06 18.83 21.11
N PHE A 57 -0.81 17.57 20.72
CA PHE A 57 -1.75 16.47 20.92
C PHE A 57 -2.07 16.23 22.41
N LEU A 58 -1.05 16.14 23.27
CA LEU A 58 -1.25 15.92 24.70
C LEU A 58 -1.93 17.11 25.38
N LEU A 59 -1.65 18.34 24.94
CA LEU A 59 -2.35 19.54 25.43
C LEU A 59 -3.84 19.49 25.10
N TYR A 60 -4.20 19.07 23.89
CA TYR A 60 -5.61 18.85 23.54
C TYR A 60 -6.22 17.74 24.38
N LEU A 61 -5.60 16.55 24.41
CA LEU A 61 -6.17 15.38 25.07
C LEU A 61 -6.42 15.58 26.57
N PHE A 62 -5.48 16.20 27.29
CA PHE A 62 -5.56 16.32 28.75
C PHE A 62 -6.07 17.66 29.25
N LEU A 63 -5.91 18.74 28.47
CA LEU A 63 -6.28 20.10 28.88
C LEU A 63 -7.39 20.72 28.01
N GLY A 64 -7.83 20.05 26.94
CA GLY A 64 -8.84 20.58 26.02
C GLY A 64 -8.38 21.80 25.22
N ILE A 65 -7.06 22.04 25.13
CA ILE A 65 -6.50 23.20 24.42
C ILE A 65 -6.53 22.90 22.92
N LYS A 66 -7.35 23.66 22.17
CA LYS A 66 -7.47 23.53 20.73
C LYS A 66 -6.16 23.88 20.00
N TYR A 67 -5.93 23.17 18.90
CA TYR A 67 -4.82 23.42 18.00
C TYR A 67 -4.89 24.84 17.40
N SER A 68 -3.74 25.50 17.32
CA SER A 68 -3.59 26.83 16.71
C SER A 68 -2.11 27.11 16.41
N TYR A 69 -1.85 28.19 15.66
CA TYR A 69 -0.48 28.65 15.40
C TYR A 69 0.33 28.90 16.68
N THR A 70 -0.27 29.50 17.69
CA THR A 70 0.38 29.74 18.98
C THR A 70 0.80 28.44 19.65
N ILE A 71 -0.03 27.40 19.55
CA ILE A 71 0.26 26.08 20.12
C ILE A 71 1.36 25.37 19.32
N ALA A 72 1.40 25.52 18.01
CA ALA A 72 2.50 25.03 17.17
C ALA A 72 3.84 25.67 17.56
N LEU A 73 3.90 27.00 17.72
CA LEU A 73 5.10 27.71 18.18
C LEU A 73 5.49 27.33 19.61
N PHE A 74 4.50 27.18 20.50
CA PHE A 74 4.73 26.72 21.87
C PHE A 74 5.37 25.32 21.89
N ALA A 75 4.91 24.41 21.05
CA ALA A 75 5.50 23.06 20.94
C ALA A 75 6.98 23.10 20.53
N VAL A 76 7.33 23.91 19.52
CA VAL A 76 8.73 24.12 19.11
C VAL A 76 9.55 24.73 20.26
N GLY A 77 9.05 25.78 20.89
CA GLY A 77 9.71 26.45 22.01
C GLY A 77 9.95 25.52 23.20
N LEU A 78 8.95 24.71 23.58
CA LEU A 78 9.06 23.74 24.66
C LEU A 78 10.09 22.65 24.34
N LEU A 79 10.13 22.17 23.09
CA LEU A 79 11.13 21.20 22.65
C LEU A 79 12.56 21.75 22.78
N TYR A 80 12.79 23.01 22.39
CA TYR A 80 14.08 23.68 22.61
C TYR A 80 14.40 23.84 24.10
N LEU A 81 13.44 24.27 24.92
CA LEU A 81 13.65 24.41 26.36
C LEU A 81 14.05 23.09 27.01
N MET A 82 13.38 21.99 26.65
CA MET A 82 13.76 20.65 27.10
C MET A 82 15.17 20.27 26.63
N ALA A 83 15.48 20.46 25.35
CA ALA A 83 16.79 20.15 24.78
C ALA A 83 17.92 20.92 25.49
N PHE A 84 17.75 22.23 25.69
CA PHE A 84 18.73 23.07 26.39
C PHE A 84 18.85 22.71 27.88
N ALA A 85 17.75 22.38 28.56
CA ALA A 85 17.79 21.94 29.95
C ALA A 85 18.64 20.68 30.13
N PHE A 86 18.48 19.68 29.24
CA PHE A 86 19.33 18.48 29.24
C PHE A 86 20.77 18.80 28.87
N PHE A 87 21.00 19.68 27.90
CA PHE A 87 22.32 20.10 27.47
C PHE A 87 23.14 20.73 28.61
N VAL A 88 22.51 21.62 29.38
CA VAL A 88 23.11 22.24 30.57
C VAL A 88 23.29 21.23 31.69
N LYS A 89 22.25 20.45 32.02
CA LYS A 89 22.28 19.43 33.09
C LYS A 89 23.42 18.41 32.88
N ASN A 90 23.62 17.98 31.65
CA ASN A 90 24.64 16.99 31.29
C ASN A 90 25.98 17.64 30.91
N LYS A 91 26.13 18.96 31.09
CA LYS A 91 27.35 19.75 30.90
C LYS A 91 28.00 19.56 29.53
N VAL A 92 27.21 19.40 28.48
CA VAL A 92 27.70 19.05 27.13
C VAL A 92 28.65 20.13 26.59
N TYR A 93 28.40 21.39 26.95
CA TYR A 93 29.23 22.54 26.60
C TYR A 93 30.71 22.43 27.00
N GLU A 94 31.07 21.57 27.97
CA GLU A 94 32.46 21.40 28.40
C GLU A 94 33.31 20.58 27.40
N ASN A 95 32.71 19.71 26.58
CA ASN A 95 33.42 18.80 25.66
C ASN A 95 32.73 18.69 24.29
N ILE A 96 32.33 19.81 23.66
CA ILE A 96 31.81 19.75 22.28
C ILE A 96 32.99 19.55 21.33
N THR A 97 33.34 18.30 21.05
CA THR A 97 34.23 17.96 19.94
C THR A 97 33.37 17.80 18.69
N PHE A 98 33.33 18.82 17.84
CA PHE A 98 32.86 18.65 16.47
C PHE A 98 33.81 17.70 15.73
N PRO A 99 33.31 16.83 14.84
CA PRO A 99 34.20 16.05 13.99
C PRO A 99 35.14 17.01 13.24
N ASP A 100 36.45 16.79 13.36
CA ASP A 100 37.44 17.62 12.70
C ASP A 100 37.32 17.41 11.19
N LEU A 101 36.65 18.32 10.49
CA LEU A 101 36.47 18.26 9.05
C LEU A 101 37.80 18.46 8.28
N THR A 102 38.92 18.70 8.99
CA THR A 102 40.25 18.81 8.39
C THR A 102 40.95 17.46 8.12
N ILE A 103 40.28 16.32 8.33
CA ILE A 103 40.79 14.94 8.05
C ILE A 103 41.02 14.68 6.54
N LEU A 104 40.69 15.62 5.65
CA LEU A 104 41.17 15.63 4.26
C LEU A 104 42.56 16.29 4.10
N LYS A 105 43.31 16.51 5.18
CA LYS A 105 44.72 16.90 5.06
C LYS A 105 45.58 15.64 4.90
N PRO A 106 46.29 15.49 3.77
CA PRO A 106 47.23 14.39 3.60
C PRO A 106 48.36 14.56 4.62
N GLU A 107 48.42 13.70 5.64
CA GLU A 107 49.68 13.52 6.35
C GLU A 107 50.66 12.84 5.39
N LYS A 108 51.77 13.55 5.14
CA LYS A 108 52.98 13.14 4.43
C LYS A 108 52.93 11.74 3.78
N GLY A 109 52.43 11.70 2.54
CA GLY A 109 52.77 10.65 1.58
C GLY A 109 51.69 9.59 1.27
N ASN A 110 50.61 9.49 2.04
CA ASN A 110 49.50 8.57 1.74
C ASN A 110 48.20 9.34 1.50
N LEU A 111 47.65 9.29 0.28
CA LEU A 111 46.47 10.07 -0.12
C LEU A 111 45.13 9.56 0.49
N PHE A 112 45.14 8.49 1.31
CA PHE A 112 43.92 7.79 1.75
C PHE A 112 44.04 7.08 3.12
N GLU A 113 44.47 7.73 4.19
CA GLU A 113 44.29 7.20 5.55
C GLU A 113 43.07 7.84 6.24
N VAL A 114 41.87 7.54 5.71
CA VAL A 114 40.60 7.84 6.42
C VAL A 114 40.29 6.64 7.33
N SER A 115 40.09 6.89 8.62
CA SER A 115 39.69 5.81 9.56
C SER A 115 38.37 5.15 9.14
N THR A 116 38.26 3.83 9.32
CA THR A 116 37.09 3.02 8.92
C THR A 116 35.78 3.53 9.51
N GLU A 117 35.77 4.07 10.73
CA GLU A 117 34.56 4.61 11.37
C GLU A 117 34.01 5.86 10.67
N HIS A 118 34.89 6.72 10.15
CA HIS A 118 34.48 7.91 9.39
C HIS A 118 33.90 7.51 8.03
N LEU A 119 34.50 6.51 7.36
CA LEU A 119 33.96 5.96 6.11
C LEU A 119 32.57 5.36 6.29
N ILE A 120 32.34 4.61 7.38
CA ILE A 120 31.02 4.06 7.71
C ILE A 120 29.98 5.17 7.91
N SER A 121 30.36 6.23 8.62
CA SER A 121 29.47 7.37 8.90
C SER A 121 29.10 8.13 7.61
N ILE A 122 30.08 8.35 6.72
CA ILE A 122 29.85 8.98 5.41
C ILE A 122 28.98 8.09 4.52
N ALA A 123 29.26 6.79 4.46
CA ALA A 123 28.47 5.84 3.68
C ALA A 123 27.01 5.78 4.17
N LEU A 124 26.78 5.78 5.49
CA LEU A 124 25.44 5.86 6.06
C LEU A 124 24.72 7.14 5.62
N LEU A 125 25.37 8.30 5.75
CA LEU A 125 24.79 9.58 5.34
C LEU A 125 24.42 9.58 3.85
N VAL A 126 25.30 9.06 2.99
CA VAL A 126 25.04 8.92 1.54
C VAL A 126 23.83 8.02 1.28
N ILE A 127 23.73 6.87 1.96
CA ILE A 127 22.56 5.98 1.84
C ILE A 127 21.29 6.74 2.24
N LEU A 128 21.28 7.43 3.39
CA LEU A 128 20.11 8.16 3.88
C LEU A 128 19.68 9.30 2.93
N VAL A 129 20.64 10.03 2.34
CA VAL A 129 20.35 11.03 1.32
C VAL A 129 19.76 10.38 0.07
N ILE A 130 20.33 9.27 -0.41
CA ILE A 130 19.78 8.54 -1.55
C ILE A 130 18.36 8.01 -1.23
N THR A 131 18.12 7.50 -0.02
CA THR A 131 16.80 7.04 0.44
C THR A 131 15.75 8.13 0.26
N TYR A 132 16.07 9.37 0.62
CA TYR A 132 15.21 10.53 0.42
C TYR A 132 15.04 10.86 -1.06
N LEU A 133 16.14 10.96 -1.83
CA LEU A 133 16.12 11.39 -3.22
C LEU A 133 15.31 10.47 -4.14
N VAL A 134 15.37 9.15 -3.94
CA VAL A 134 14.59 8.19 -4.75
C VAL A 134 13.08 8.22 -4.44
N ARG A 135 12.64 8.94 -3.41
CA ARG A 135 11.23 9.01 -2.97
C ARG A 135 10.59 10.39 -3.10
N ILE A 136 11.36 11.47 -2.94
CA ILE A 136 10.80 12.82 -2.88
C ILE A 136 10.22 13.29 -4.21
N GLY A 137 10.75 12.83 -5.35
CA GLY A 137 10.49 13.46 -6.65
C GLY A 137 9.06 13.37 -7.21
N SER A 138 8.15 12.66 -6.54
CA SER A 138 6.73 12.56 -6.89
C SER A 138 5.84 13.52 -6.08
N TYR A 139 6.42 14.49 -5.36
CA TYR A 139 5.64 15.40 -4.54
C TYR A 139 4.68 16.26 -5.37
N GLY A 140 3.48 16.43 -4.83
CA GLY A 140 2.40 17.18 -5.46
C GLY A 140 1.15 17.16 -4.59
N PRO A 141 0.14 18.00 -4.92
CA PRO A 141 -1.09 18.09 -4.16
C PRO A 141 -2.12 17.02 -4.52
N ILE A 142 -1.93 16.34 -5.65
CA ILE A 142 -2.82 15.29 -6.14
C ILE A 142 -2.06 13.96 -6.07
N PHE A 143 -2.47 13.13 -5.13
CA PHE A 143 -1.98 11.77 -4.91
C PHE A 143 -2.57 10.80 -5.93
N MET A 144 -1.85 9.72 -6.22
CA MET A 144 -2.33 8.62 -7.08
C MET A 144 -3.42 7.80 -6.38
N GLU A 145 -3.20 7.47 -5.11
CA GLU A 145 -4.07 6.60 -4.31
C GLU A 145 -5.22 7.36 -3.63
N LEU A 146 -6.24 6.63 -3.17
CA LEU A 146 -7.45 7.19 -2.54
C LEU A 146 -7.27 7.46 -1.04
N ASP A 147 -6.65 6.52 -0.33
CA ASP A 147 -6.48 6.55 1.12
C ASP A 147 -5.69 7.76 1.66
N PRO A 148 -4.68 8.30 0.96
CA PRO A 148 -3.97 9.52 1.35
C PRO A 148 -4.86 10.70 1.79
N TYR A 149 -6.02 10.87 1.14
CA TYR A 149 -6.93 11.98 1.45
C TYR A 149 -7.69 11.78 2.76
N TYR A 150 -7.96 10.53 3.18
CA TYR A 150 -8.54 10.25 4.49
C TYR A 150 -7.64 10.72 5.62
N TYR A 151 -6.36 10.33 5.56
CA TYR A 151 -5.39 10.67 6.59
C TYR A 151 -5.10 12.17 6.64
N THR A 152 -4.99 12.82 5.47
CA THR A 152 -4.77 14.28 5.36
C THR A 152 -6.00 15.08 5.81
N TYR A 153 -7.21 14.53 5.69
CA TYR A 153 -8.43 15.21 6.15
C TYR A 153 -8.44 15.42 7.67
N MET A 154 -7.81 14.54 8.45
CA MET A 154 -7.66 14.75 9.89
C MET A 154 -6.88 16.05 10.20
N SER A 155 -5.84 16.37 9.43
CA SER A 155 -5.10 17.63 9.53
C SER A 155 -5.94 18.83 9.12
N THR A 156 -6.83 18.65 8.14
CA THR A 156 -7.80 19.69 7.73
C THR A 156 -8.70 20.08 8.90
N GLN A 157 -9.22 19.11 9.66
CA GLN A 157 -10.03 19.39 10.86
C GLN A 157 -9.24 20.15 11.93
N LEU A 158 -7.97 19.79 12.16
CA LEU A 158 -7.11 20.51 13.12
C LEU A 158 -6.86 21.96 12.69
N LEU A 159 -6.61 22.20 11.40
CA LEU A 159 -6.33 23.53 10.86
C LEU A 159 -7.56 24.43 10.76
N THR A 160 -8.76 23.86 10.59
CA THR A 160 -10.00 24.62 10.38
C THR A 160 -10.89 24.71 11.63
N VAL A 161 -10.95 23.65 12.45
CA VAL A 161 -11.81 23.54 13.64
C VAL A 161 -10.99 23.58 14.95
N GLY A 162 -9.68 23.32 14.87
CA GLY A 162 -8.78 23.27 16.03
C GLY A 162 -8.76 21.93 16.77
N GLU A 163 -9.57 20.96 16.35
CA GLU A 163 -9.68 19.65 16.98
C GLU A 163 -10.22 18.59 16.00
N ASN A 164 -10.01 17.31 16.31
CA ASN A 164 -10.70 16.22 15.62
C ASN A 164 -11.97 15.86 16.41
N PRO A 165 -13.17 16.08 15.83
CA PRO A 165 -14.42 15.83 16.53
C PRO A 165 -14.67 14.33 16.75
N PHE A 166 -15.34 14.00 17.86
CA PHE A 166 -15.80 12.64 18.17
C PHE A 166 -16.93 12.15 17.24
N ASN A 167 -17.69 13.08 16.67
CA ASN A 167 -18.76 12.79 15.72
C ASN A 167 -18.52 13.62 14.47
N ASP A 168 -17.98 12.96 13.46
CA ASP A 168 -17.76 13.54 12.14
C ASP A 168 -18.96 13.24 11.24
N THR A 169 -19.81 14.25 11.04
CA THR A 169 -21.04 14.13 10.24
C THR A 169 -20.82 14.34 8.75
N THR A 170 -19.57 14.46 8.28
CA THR A 170 -19.28 14.65 6.86
C THR A 170 -19.39 13.37 6.04
N ALA A 171 -19.63 12.21 6.70
CA ALA A 171 -20.08 10.98 6.07
C ALA A 171 -20.87 10.05 7.00
N TRP A 172 -21.45 8.99 6.42
CA TRP A 172 -22.22 7.93 7.08
C TRP A 172 -23.47 8.38 7.83
N TYR A 173 -23.84 9.65 7.66
CA TYR A 173 -25.06 10.22 8.20
C TYR A 173 -26.29 9.70 7.44
N PRO A 174 -27.43 9.45 8.13
CA PRO A 174 -27.64 9.53 9.58
C PRO A 174 -27.39 8.20 10.32
N GLU A 175 -27.05 7.11 9.62
CA GLU A 175 -27.08 5.76 10.20
C GLU A 175 -25.92 5.47 11.17
N VAL A 176 -24.71 5.96 10.89
CA VAL A 176 -23.51 5.62 11.66
C VAL A 176 -22.77 6.87 12.11
N THR A 177 -22.39 6.89 13.38
CA THR A 177 -21.47 7.89 13.94
C THR A 177 -20.04 7.43 13.71
N VAL A 178 -19.24 8.25 13.03
CA VAL A 178 -17.82 8.00 12.77
C VAL A 178 -16.98 9.14 13.32
N SER A 179 -15.66 8.94 13.37
CA SER A 179 -14.70 9.99 13.68
C SER A 179 -13.42 9.75 12.87
N HIS A 180 -12.62 10.79 12.68
CA HIS A 180 -11.28 10.67 12.10
C HIS A 180 -10.18 10.52 13.17
N ARG A 181 -10.53 10.10 14.40
CA ARG A 181 -9.63 10.11 15.56
C ARG A 181 -8.75 8.88 15.64
N ASP A 182 -8.05 8.55 14.56
CA ASP A 182 -7.32 7.27 14.47
C ASP A 182 -5.80 7.42 14.59
N ILE A 183 -5.20 8.43 13.94
CA ILE A 183 -3.73 8.55 13.82
C ILE A 183 -3.22 9.96 14.18
N PRO A 184 -3.30 10.36 15.46
CA PRO A 184 -2.97 11.73 15.87
C PRO A 184 -1.49 12.12 15.63
N ALA A 185 -0.56 11.16 15.60
CA ALA A 185 0.86 11.51 15.42
C ALA A 185 1.13 12.20 14.08
N ILE A 186 0.51 11.71 13.00
CA ILE A 186 0.73 12.22 11.64
C ILE A 186 -0.03 13.54 11.45
N SER A 187 -1.29 13.62 11.88
CA SER A 187 -2.10 14.82 11.64
C SER A 187 -1.59 16.06 12.38
N TYR A 188 -1.14 15.90 13.62
CA TYR A 188 -0.53 16.99 14.36
C TYR A 188 0.85 17.38 13.80
N LEU A 189 1.58 16.44 13.18
CA LEU A 189 2.86 16.71 12.54
C LEU A 189 2.66 17.58 11.29
N GLU A 190 1.78 17.16 10.40
CA GLU A 190 1.41 17.88 9.18
C GLU A 190 0.83 19.26 9.49
N SER A 191 -0.11 19.34 10.44
CA SER A 191 -0.71 20.61 10.84
C SER A 191 0.35 21.58 11.36
N THR A 192 1.33 21.06 12.11
CA THR A 192 2.45 21.87 12.62
C THR A 192 3.34 22.36 11.50
N TRP A 193 3.70 21.50 10.55
CA TRP A 193 4.47 21.94 9.38
C TRP A 193 3.72 22.94 8.52
N TYR A 194 2.43 22.72 8.27
CA TYR A 194 1.56 23.63 7.53
C TYR A 194 1.53 25.01 8.18
N THR A 195 1.28 25.05 9.49
CA THR A 195 1.13 26.32 10.20
C THR A 195 2.44 27.08 10.33
N LEU A 196 3.57 26.38 10.48
CA LEU A 196 4.90 27.00 10.45
C LEU A 196 5.25 27.54 9.06
N TYR A 197 5.00 26.75 8.01
CA TYR A 197 5.28 27.13 6.61
C TYR A 197 4.50 28.37 6.19
N THR A 198 3.21 28.43 6.54
CA THR A 198 2.32 29.55 6.19
C THR A 198 2.41 30.72 7.16
N GLY A 199 3.08 30.58 8.31
CA GLY A 199 3.07 31.56 9.39
C GLY A 199 1.67 31.78 9.99
N GLY A 200 0.81 30.75 9.99
CA GLY A 200 -0.59 30.84 10.41
C GLY A 200 -1.51 31.52 9.39
N GLY A 201 -1.19 31.42 8.10
CA GLY A 201 -1.99 31.95 7.00
C GLY A 201 -3.33 31.24 6.79
N ALA A 202 -4.08 31.69 5.78
CA ALA A 202 -5.36 31.07 5.42
C ALA A 202 -5.18 29.61 4.98
N TYR A 203 -6.13 28.76 5.38
CA TYR A 203 -6.14 27.35 5.01
C TYR A 203 -6.35 27.15 3.50
N ASP A 204 -5.57 26.24 2.92
CA ASP A 204 -5.63 25.80 1.53
C ASP A 204 -5.33 24.29 1.50
N ASN A 205 -6.29 23.51 0.98
CA ASN A 205 -6.22 22.05 0.95
C ASN A 205 -5.11 21.52 0.03
N MET A 206 -4.87 22.18 -1.10
CA MET A 206 -3.82 21.78 -2.05
C MET A 206 -2.43 22.01 -1.45
N LEU A 207 -2.20 23.15 -0.79
CA LEU A 207 -0.95 23.41 -0.08
C LEU A 207 -0.74 22.40 1.07
N LEU A 208 -1.80 22.05 1.81
CA LEU A 208 -1.72 21.01 2.83
C LEU A 208 -1.30 19.68 2.22
N SER A 209 -1.89 19.25 1.10
CA SER A 209 -1.49 18.02 0.41
C SER A 209 -0.01 18.02 0.00
N VAL A 210 0.50 19.12 -0.54
CA VAL A 210 1.93 19.22 -0.89
C VAL A 210 2.81 19.06 0.36
N ILE A 211 2.47 19.73 1.46
CA ILE A 211 3.21 19.65 2.72
C ILE A 211 3.13 18.24 3.32
N ALA A 212 1.96 17.62 3.32
CA ALA A 212 1.75 16.26 3.79
C ALA A 212 2.56 15.24 2.99
N SER A 213 2.70 15.45 1.67
CA SER A 213 3.50 14.59 0.79
C SER A 213 4.99 14.50 1.19
N MET A 214 5.50 15.41 2.00
CA MET A 214 6.90 15.43 2.46
C MET A 214 7.19 14.36 3.52
N TYR A 215 6.17 13.93 4.27
CA TYR A 215 6.36 13.06 5.42
C TYR A 215 6.82 11.62 5.04
N PRO A 216 6.28 10.94 4.01
CA PRO A 216 6.67 9.56 3.70
C PRO A 216 8.17 9.39 3.37
N PRO A 217 8.80 10.26 2.53
CA PRO A 217 10.25 10.20 2.31
C PRO A 217 11.08 10.41 3.59
N ILE A 218 10.64 11.29 4.50
CA ILE A 218 11.33 11.53 5.78
C ILE A 218 11.22 10.29 6.68
N ALA A 219 10.03 9.69 6.78
CA ALA A 219 9.81 8.46 7.52
C ALA A 219 10.65 7.30 6.95
N ALA A 220 10.82 7.22 5.63
CA ALA A 220 11.69 6.23 4.99
C ALA A 220 13.16 6.36 5.41
N VAL A 221 13.67 7.59 5.46
CA VAL A 221 15.04 7.87 5.93
C VAL A 221 15.22 7.39 7.37
N LEU A 222 14.28 7.74 8.25
CA LEU A 222 14.32 7.30 9.65
C LEU A 222 14.19 5.77 9.78
N ALA A 223 13.31 5.14 8.99
CA ALA A 223 13.16 3.69 8.95
C ALA A 223 14.47 2.99 8.54
N VAL A 224 15.09 3.41 7.44
CA VAL A 224 16.38 2.86 6.96
C VAL A 224 17.49 3.08 8.00
N PHE A 225 17.52 4.23 8.65
CA PHE A 225 18.46 4.50 9.75
C PHE A 225 18.27 3.53 10.93
N PHE A 226 17.04 3.28 11.36
CA PHE A 226 16.81 2.34 12.47
C PHE A 226 16.97 0.87 12.07
N ILE A 227 16.78 0.52 10.80
CA ILE A 227 17.17 -0.79 10.25
C ILE A 227 18.70 -0.97 10.35
N TYR A 228 19.47 0.04 9.94
CA TYR A 228 20.93 0.06 10.12
C TYR A 228 21.29 -0.16 11.59
N LEU A 229 20.65 0.60 12.48
CA LEU A 229 20.96 0.57 13.91
C LEU A 229 20.60 -0.76 14.56
N LEU A 230 19.46 -1.36 14.19
CA LEU A 230 18.99 -2.66 14.67
C LEU A 230 19.97 -3.78 14.33
N VAL A 231 20.43 -3.85 13.07
CA VAL A 231 21.39 -4.88 12.65
C VAL A 231 22.76 -4.62 13.28
N SER A 232 23.23 -3.37 13.26
CA SER A 232 24.49 -2.96 13.89
C SER A 232 24.51 -3.20 15.40
N ALA A 233 23.35 -3.25 16.06
CA ALA A 233 23.25 -3.57 17.47
C ALA A 233 23.52 -5.04 17.79
N VAL A 234 23.56 -5.97 16.83
CA VAL A 234 23.86 -7.41 17.05
C VAL A 234 24.98 -7.96 16.18
N THR A 235 25.31 -7.27 15.10
CA THR A 235 26.44 -7.56 14.21
C THR A 235 27.45 -6.41 14.24
N LYS A 236 28.34 -6.32 13.25
CA LYS A 236 29.17 -5.12 13.04
C LYS A 236 28.43 -4.08 12.18
N ARG A 237 28.89 -2.82 12.23
CA ARG A 237 28.28 -1.66 11.52
C ARG A 237 28.28 -1.81 10.00
N GLU A 238 29.24 -2.54 9.44
CA GLU A 238 29.37 -2.80 8.01
C GLU A 238 28.19 -3.62 7.48
N PHE A 239 27.72 -4.61 8.26
CA PHE A 239 26.53 -5.39 7.90
C PHE A 239 25.25 -4.58 8.04
N GLY A 240 25.18 -3.66 9.02
CA GLY A 240 24.10 -2.69 9.10
C GLY A 240 24.03 -1.78 7.87
N LEU A 241 25.18 -1.33 7.35
CA LEU A 241 25.24 -0.54 6.11
C LEU A 241 24.73 -1.32 4.90
N ILE A 242 25.11 -2.59 4.78
CA ILE A 242 24.61 -3.48 3.71
C ILE A 242 23.10 -3.59 3.81
N THR A 243 22.54 -3.84 5.00
CA THR A 243 21.09 -3.93 5.19
C THR A 243 20.38 -2.62 4.84
N ALA A 244 20.93 -1.47 5.24
CA ALA A 244 20.37 -0.16 4.89
C ALA A 244 20.39 0.09 3.38
N GLY A 245 21.48 -0.28 2.70
CA GLY A 245 21.58 -0.22 1.24
C GLY A 245 20.56 -1.12 0.55
N LEU A 246 20.40 -2.38 1.01
CA LEU A 246 19.39 -3.30 0.48
C LEU A 246 17.98 -2.72 0.66
N ALA A 247 17.62 -2.32 1.89
CA ALA A 247 16.30 -1.77 2.20
C ALA A 247 15.97 -0.51 1.39
N THR A 248 16.96 0.35 1.16
CA THR A 248 16.78 1.60 0.39
C THR A 248 16.23 1.34 -1.02
N PHE A 249 16.66 0.25 -1.64
CA PHE A 249 16.40 -0.09 -3.05
C PHE A 249 15.37 -1.21 -3.26
N ILE A 250 14.59 -1.56 -2.23
CA ILE A 250 13.44 -2.48 -2.39
C ILE A 250 12.32 -1.75 -3.15
N PRO A 251 11.86 -2.24 -4.33
CA PRO A 251 10.85 -1.55 -5.14
C PRO A 251 9.55 -1.23 -4.39
N ILE A 252 8.90 -2.22 -3.76
CA ILE A 252 7.64 -2.00 -3.04
C ILE A 252 7.79 -1.02 -1.86
N PHE A 253 8.98 -0.98 -1.25
CA PHE A 253 9.32 -0.07 -0.17
C PHE A 253 9.73 1.33 -0.68
N ILE A 254 10.11 1.46 -1.95
CA ILE A 254 10.21 2.76 -2.63
C ILE A 254 8.81 3.27 -2.92
N TYR A 255 7.98 2.45 -3.59
CA TYR A 255 6.64 2.84 -3.99
C TYR A 255 5.81 3.31 -2.80
N LYS A 256 5.61 2.47 -1.78
CA LYS A 256 4.75 2.78 -0.63
C LYS A 256 5.30 3.80 0.38
N LEU A 257 6.50 4.31 0.16
CA LEU A 257 7.07 5.42 0.95
C LEU A 257 7.50 6.59 0.05
N ALA A 258 7.02 6.62 -1.20
CA ALA A 258 7.23 7.73 -2.10
C ALA A 258 6.42 8.95 -1.64
N SER A 259 6.85 10.13 -2.08
CA SER A 259 6.08 11.35 -1.85
C SER A 259 4.69 11.20 -2.47
N GLY A 260 3.65 11.53 -1.71
CA GLY A 260 2.25 11.39 -2.14
C GLY A 260 1.57 10.09 -1.70
N GLU A 261 2.31 9.08 -1.25
CA GLU A 261 1.74 7.92 -0.54
C GLU A 261 1.46 8.29 0.92
N GLN A 262 0.51 9.21 1.12
CA GLN A 262 0.21 9.73 2.45
C GLN A 262 -0.60 8.75 3.32
N GLU A 263 -0.10 7.54 3.50
CA GLU A 263 -0.72 6.50 4.32
C GLU A 263 -0.04 6.36 5.71
N VAL A 264 -0.55 5.47 6.55
CA VAL A 264 0.02 5.17 7.87
C VAL A 264 1.29 4.31 7.81
N GLN A 265 1.50 3.62 6.69
CA GLN A 265 2.54 2.63 6.47
C GLN A 265 3.95 3.23 6.62
N PRO A 266 4.30 4.39 6.03
CA PRO A 266 5.59 5.03 6.26
C PRO A 266 5.92 5.26 7.75
N TYR A 267 4.97 5.75 8.56
CA TYR A 267 5.14 6.02 10.00
C TYR A 267 5.33 4.70 10.72
N ALA A 268 4.51 3.70 10.34
CA ALA A 268 4.57 2.37 10.89
C ALA A 268 5.98 1.80 10.78
N PHE A 269 6.60 1.85 9.60
CA PHE A 269 7.96 1.34 9.40
C PHE A 269 8.99 2.13 10.20
N PHE A 270 8.92 3.45 10.19
CA PHE A 270 9.79 4.30 11.03
C PHE A 270 9.69 3.88 12.51
N ALA A 271 8.50 3.93 13.09
CA ALA A 271 8.29 3.73 14.51
C ALA A 271 8.52 2.27 14.93
N LEU A 272 8.21 1.31 14.06
CA LEU A 272 8.46 -0.12 14.29
C LEU A 272 9.96 -0.42 14.39
N PHE A 273 10.76 0.07 13.44
CA PHE A 273 12.21 -0.15 13.50
C PHE A 273 12.88 0.70 14.56
N PHE A 274 12.37 1.90 14.85
CA PHE A 274 12.80 2.68 16.01
C PHE A 274 12.59 1.87 17.30
N PHE A 275 11.41 1.26 17.48
CA PHE A 275 11.12 0.41 18.62
C PHE A 275 12.03 -0.81 18.67
N TYR A 276 12.17 -1.56 17.58
CA TYR A 276 13.02 -2.75 17.56
C TYR A 276 14.50 -2.44 17.84
N ALA A 277 15.04 -1.38 17.26
CA ALA A 277 16.42 -0.97 17.51
C ALA A 277 16.63 -0.61 18.99
N MET A 278 15.77 0.24 19.57
CA MET A 278 15.88 0.64 20.97
C MET A 278 15.63 -0.53 21.93
N TYR A 279 14.70 -1.44 21.59
CA TYR A 279 14.43 -2.64 22.35
C TYR A 279 15.66 -3.54 22.42
N VAL A 280 16.27 -3.88 21.28
CA VAL A 280 17.49 -4.71 21.25
C VAL A 280 18.64 -4.04 21.99
N ILE A 281 18.83 -2.73 21.81
CA ILE A 281 19.88 -1.99 22.53
C ILE A 281 19.63 -2.01 24.04
N SER A 282 18.37 -1.90 24.50
CA SER A 282 18.01 -1.99 25.92
C SER A 282 18.27 -3.38 26.53
N LEU A 283 18.24 -4.44 25.72
CA LEU A 283 18.61 -5.78 26.18
C LEU A 283 20.12 -5.94 26.33
N ARG A 284 20.92 -5.25 25.49
CA ARG A 284 22.39 -5.29 25.56
C ARG A 284 22.98 -4.32 26.57
N ARG A 285 22.35 -3.17 26.77
CA ARG A 285 22.82 -2.09 27.66
C ARG A 285 21.95 -2.04 28.92
N LYS A 286 22.59 -1.99 30.09
CA LYS A 286 21.90 -1.95 31.39
C LYS A 286 21.39 -0.56 31.80
N GLU A 287 21.44 0.40 30.90
CA GLU A 287 21.06 1.79 31.18
C GLU A 287 19.56 1.99 30.99
N ILE A 288 18.93 2.68 31.93
CA ILE A 288 17.47 2.89 31.95
C ILE A 288 16.97 3.80 30.83
N ILE A 289 17.85 4.56 30.18
CA ILE A 289 17.45 5.45 29.09
C ILE A 289 16.95 4.69 27.86
N PHE A 290 17.54 3.54 27.53
CA PHE A 290 17.14 2.74 26.38
C PHE A 290 15.73 2.15 26.48
N PRO A 291 15.29 1.55 27.59
CA PRO A 291 13.90 1.12 27.72
C PRO A 291 12.92 2.31 27.76
N ILE A 292 13.32 3.50 28.23
CA ILE A 292 12.49 4.72 28.12
C ILE A 292 12.34 5.14 26.65
N LEU A 293 13.42 5.10 25.86
CA LEU A 293 13.37 5.39 24.43
C LEU A 293 12.58 4.35 23.64
N ALA A 294 12.70 3.07 24.00
CA ALA A 294 11.83 2.02 23.46
C ALA A 294 10.36 2.27 23.81
N SER A 295 10.06 2.77 25.01
CA SER A 295 8.70 3.17 25.39
C SER A 295 8.18 4.34 24.56
N LEU A 296 9.02 5.35 24.30
CA LEU A 296 8.67 6.47 23.42
C LEU A 296 8.43 6.01 21.96
N ALA A 297 9.27 5.10 21.46
CA ALA A 297 9.10 4.50 20.14
C ALA A 297 7.80 3.68 20.06
N TRP A 298 7.42 2.99 21.13
CA TRP A 298 6.13 2.31 21.23
C TRP A 298 4.95 3.30 21.20
N ILE A 299 5.04 4.41 21.93
CA ILE A 299 4.02 5.48 21.88
C ILE A 299 3.90 6.02 20.45
N ALA A 300 5.03 6.29 19.80
CA ALA A 300 5.03 6.72 18.40
C ALA A 300 4.34 5.68 17.50
N LEU A 301 4.66 4.40 17.66
CA LEU A 301 4.07 3.33 16.87
C LEU A 301 2.55 3.23 17.11
N GLY A 302 2.10 3.31 18.36
CA GLY A 302 0.69 3.23 18.71
C GLY A 302 -0.14 4.42 18.22
N LEU A 303 0.39 5.64 18.33
CA LEU A 303 -0.27 6.87 17.89
C LEU A 303 -0.14 7.13 16.38
N GLY A 304 0.78 6.44 15.71
CA GLY A 304 1.07 6.57 14.29
C GLY A 304 0.54 5.42 13.42
N SER A 305 0.22 4.26 14.00
CA SER A 305 -0.21 3.09 13.23
C SER A 305 -0.88 1.99 14.08
N SER A 306 -1.66 1.13 13.42
CA SER A 306 -2.15 -0.14 13.97
C SER A 306 -1.07 -1.25 13.97
N SER A 307 0.07 -1.05 13.32
CA SER A 307 1.17 -2.01 13.24
C SER A 307 1.89 -2.29 14.57
N GLN A 308 1.47 -1.66 15.67
CA GLN A 308 1.86 -2.04 17.04
C GLN A 308 1.61 -3.53 17.35
N VAL A 309 0.64 -4.16 16.67
CA VAL A 309 0.36 -5.60 16.79
C VAL A 309 1.57 -6.45 16.36
N LEU A 310 2.31 -6.04 15.32
CA LEU A 310 3.53 -6.74 14.89
C LEU A 310 4.60 -6.71 15.98
N ALA A 311 4.80 -5.54 16.59
CA ALA A 311 5.74 -5.37 17.69
C ALA A 311 5.34 -6.19 18.93
N LEU A 312 4.05 -6.16 19.28
CA LEU A 312 3.48 -6.93 20.38
C LEU A 312 3.76 -8.43 20.23
N VAL A 313 3.46 -8.99 19.06
CA VAL A 313 3.61 -10.42 18.78
C VAL A 313 5.07 -10.83 18.79
N GLY A 314 5.93 -10.04 18.14
CA GLY A 314 7.37 -10.26 18.13
C GLY A 314 7.97 -10.27 19.53
N VAL A 315 7.63 -9.27 20.36
CA VAL A 315 8.09 -9.19 21.76
C VAL A 315 7.53 -10.30 22.62
N LEU A 316 6.27 -10.69 22.43
CA LEU A 316 5.64 -11.78 23.16
C LEU A 316 6.35 -13.12 22.89
N LEU A 317 6.50 -13.47 21.61
CA LEU A 317 7.16 -14.72 21.20
C LEU A 317 8.62 -14.75 21.67
N PHE A 318 9.34 -13.65 21.46
CA PHE A 318 10.72 -13.53 21.92
C PHE A 318 10.85 -13.66 23.43
N THR A 319 10.05 -12.92 24.20
CA THR A 319 10.18 -12.87 25.66
C THR A 319 9.88 -14.23 26.30
N ILE A 320 8.89 -14.96 25.79
CA ILE A 320 8.59 -16.32 26.26
C ILE A 320 9.77 -17.26 25.94
N ALA A 321 10.20 -17.30 24.67
CA ALA A 321 11.28 -18.19 24.24
C ALA A 321 12.60 -17.89 24.96
N GLN A 322 12.98 -16.61 25.06
CA GLN A 322 14.19 -16.17 25.74
C GLN A 322 14.14 -16.47 27.24
N SER A 323 12.98 -16.31 27.89
CA SER A 323 12.82 -16.63 29.31
C SER A 323 13.00 -18.12 29.60
N ILE A 324 12.50 -18.99 28.71
CA ILE A 324 12.74 -20.44 28.81
C ILE A 324 14.24 -20.73 28.67
N LEU A 325 14.93 -20.14 27.69
CA LEU A 325 16.36 -20.34 27.51
C LEU A 325 17.19 -19.87 28.72
N PHE A 326 16.94 -18.65 29.22
CA PHE A 326 17.61 -18.16 30.42
C PHE A 326 17.24 -18.98 31.66
N PHE A 327 16.04 -19.54 31.74
CA PHE A 327 15.65 -20.43 32.84
C PHE A 327 16.46 -21.74 32.80
N LEU A 328 16.63 -22.34 31.63
CA LEU A 328 17.38 -23.59 31.45
C LEU A 328 18.90 -23.45 31.63
N ARG A 329 19.46 -22.24 31.47
CA ARG A 329 20.90 -21.99 31.61
C ARG A 329 21.29 -21.69 33.07
N ASP A 330 22.22 -22.46 33.62
CA ASP A 330 22.54 -22.50 35.06
C ASP A 330 22.85 -21.15 35.74
N ASP A 331 23.39 -20.16 35.01
CA ASP A 331 23.94 -18.91 35.58
C ASP A 331 23.12 -17.63 35.27
N ASP A 332 22.01 -17.72 34.52
CA ASP A 332 21.36 -16.55 33.89
C ASP A 332 20.17 -15.93 34.68
N HIS A 333 20.20 -15.99 36.01
CA HIS A 333 19.19 -15.31 36.85
C HIS A 333 19.15 -13.79 36.62
N GLU A 334 20.33 -13.16 36.43
CA GLU A 334 20.44 -11.74 36.10
C GLU A 334 19.91 -11.42 34.69
N GLY A 335 19.99 -12.37 33.74
CA GLY A 335 19.41 -12.22 32.40
C GLY A 335 17.89 -12.15 32.45
N LEU A 336 17.25 -13.05 33.23
CA LEU A 336 15.80 -13.00 33.49
C LEU A 336 15.37 -11.71 34.17
N LYS A 337 16.12 -11.26 35.18
CA LYS A 337 15.83 -10.00 35.89
C LYS A 337 15.93 -8.78 34.97
N HIS A 338 16.97 -8.73 34.12
CA HIS A 338 17.16 -7.65 33.16
C HIS A 338 16.05 -7.62 32.12
N LEU A 339 15.69 -8.77 31.55
CA LEU A 339 14.58 -8.92 30.61
C LEU A 339 13.25 -8.46 31.22
N LEU A 340 12.98 -8.82 32.48
CA LEU A 340 11.82 -8.35 33.23
C LEU A 340 11.81 -6.85 33.45
N THR A 341 12.97 -6.27 33.76
CA THR A 341 13.09 -4.82 34.02
C THR A 341 12.82 -4.02 32.75
N VAL A 342 13.45 -4.41 31.63
CA VAL A 342 13.24 -3.79 30.31
C VAL A 342 11.78 -3.86 29.90
N ASN A 343 11.19 -5.07 29.91
CA ASN A 343 9.79 -5.25 29.51
C ASN A 343 8.82 -4.57 30.48
N GLY A 344 9.13 -4.53 31.77
CA GLY A 344 8.31 -3.84 32.78
C GLY A 344 8.23 -2.33 32.53
N ILE A 345 9.36 -1.69 32.20
CA ILE A 345 9.39 -0.26 31.87
C ILE A 345 8.57 0.02 30.60
N ILE A 346 8.79 -0.78 29.55
CA ILE A 346 8.07 -0.65 28.27
C ILE A 346 6.57 -0.88 28.44
N PHE A 347 6.19 -1.86 29.27
CA PHE A 347 4.80 -2.11 29.61
C PHE A 347 4.15 -0.91 30.28
N VAL A 348 4.77 -0.33 31.31
CA VAL A 348 4.18 0.80 32.05
C VAL A 348 4.14 2.06 31.21
N LEU A 349 5.27 2.48 30.64
CA LEU A 349 5.38 3.76 29.94
C LEU A 349 4.84 3.70 28.51
N GLY A 350 5.18 2.66 27.76
CA GLY A 350 4.78 2.50 26.37
C GLY A 350 3.37 1.94 26.23
N VAL A 351 3.14 0.74 26.72
CA VAL A 351 1.90 -0.02 26.45
C VAL A 351 0.72 0.51 27.27
N PHE A 352 0.88 0.66 28.58
CA PHE A 352 -0.20 1.04 29.49
C PHE A 352 -0.53 2.53 29.37
N ILE A 353 0.46 3.42 29.59
CA ILE A 353 0.21 4.86 29.45
C ILE A 353 -0.05 5.23 27.98
N GLY A 354 0.82 4.83 27.06
CA GLY A 354 0.71 5.19 25.64
C GLY A 354 -0.50 4.58 24.94
N SER A 355 -0.56 3.24 24.84
CA SER A 355 -1.62 2.59 24.07
C SER A 355 -2.93 2.43 24.86
N ALA A 356 -2.88 2.04 26.13
CA ALA A 356 -4.09 1.70 26.88
C ALA A 356 -4.85 2.93 27.40
N ILE A 357 -4.16 4.03 27.68
CA ILE A 357 -4.76 5.29 28.14
C ILE A 357 -4.77 6.36 27.04
N VAL A 358 -3.60 6.81 26.57
CA VAL A 358 -3.52 7.98 25.68
C VAL A 358 -4.22 7.73 24.34
N LYS A 359 -3.90 6.61 23.67
CA LYS A 359 -4.52 6.26 22.37
C LYS A 359 -6.03 6.01 22.50
N SER A 360 -6.44 5.18 23.44
CA SER A 360 -7.86 4.78 23.60
C SER A 360 -8.77 5.95 24.01
N LEU A 361 -8.30 6.85 24.88
CA LEU A 361 -9.03 8.07 25.23
C LEU A 361 -9.22 8.99 24.01
N PHE A 362 -8.25 9.00 23.09
CA PHE A 362 -8.38 9.75 21.85
C PHE A 362 -9.35 9.07 20.87
N GLU A 363 -9.18 7.79 20.59
CA GLU A 363 -9.97 7.06 19.58
C GLU A 363 -11.45 6.91 20.01
N VAL A 364 -11.68 6.42 21.24
CA VAL A 364 -13.01 5.97 21.68
C VAL A 364 -13.51 6.67 22.95
N GLY A 365 -12.72 7.59 23.53
CA GLY A 365 -13.10 8.33 24.74
C GLY A 365 -13.11 7.50 26.02
N THR A 366 -12.62 6.25 25.97
CA THR A 366 -12.58 5.33 27.13
C THR A 366 -11.25 4.59 27.18
N ILE A 367 -10.87 4.09 28.36
CA ILE A 367 -9.63 3.32 28.55
C ILE A 367 -9.85 1.89 28.06
N SER A 368 -8.98 1.41 27.17
CA SER A 368 -8.99 0.03 26.66
C SER A 368 -7.74 -0.73 27.10
N LEU A 369 -7.93 -1.82 27.85
CA LEU A 369 -6.85 -2.61 28.42
C LEU A 369 -6.40 -3.79 27.55
N SER A 370 -6.99 -4.02 26.37
CA SER A 370 -6.74 -5.22 25.57
C SER A 370 -5.25 -5.45 25.28
N ASN A 371 -4.57 -4.46 24.69
CA ASN A 371 -3.15 -4.53 24.37
C ASN A 371 -2.26 -4.67 25.62
N ALA A 372 -2.65 -4.01 26.72
CA ALA A 372 -1.92 -4.10 27.99
C ALA A 372 -2.04 -5.51 28.57
N LEU A 373 -3.23 -6.10 28.58
CA LEU A 373 -3.43 -7.47 29.06
C LEU A 373 -2.63 -8.48 28.24
N THR A 374 -2.59 -8.34 26.91
CA THR A 374 -1.79 -9.22 26.04
C THR A 374 -0.29 -9.07 26.31
N PHE A 375 0.23 -7.85 26.48
CA PHE A 375 1.65 -7.62 26.78
C PHE A 375 2.04 -8.05 28.20
N ALA A 376 1.10 -8.07 29.15
CA ALA A 376 1.34 -8.51 30.52
C ALA A 376 1.62 -10.03 30.60
N ILE A 377 1.06 -10.85 29.71
CA ILE A 377 1.22 -12.31 29.68
C ILE A 377 2.70 -12.74 29.69
N PRO A 378 3.55 -12.32 28.72
CA PRO A 378 4.97 -12.71 28.71
C PRO A 378 5.74 -12.19 29.92
N ILE A 379 5.37 -11.04 30.49
CA ILE A 379 6.01 -10.49 31.70
C ILE A 379 5.69 -11.36 32.91
N LEU A 380 4.40 -11.70 33.11
CA LEU A 380 3.96 -12.58 34.19
C LEU A 380 4.63 -13.95 34.08
N PHE A 381 4.69 -14.52 32.87
CA PHE A 381 5.38 -15.78 32.60
C PHE A 381 6.87 -15.71 32.99
N SER A 382 7.57 -14.67 32.54
CA SER A 382 8.97 -14.43 32.87
C SER A 382 9.18 -14.24 34.38
N GLY A 383 8.22 -13.58 35.05
CA GLY A 383 8.22 -13.33 36.48
C GLY A 383 8.05 -14.61 37.29
N VAL A 384 7.15 -15.50 36.86
CA VAL A 384 6.99 -16.84 37.44
C VAL A 384 8.27 -17.65 37.30
N LEU A 385 8.88 -17.68 36.11
CA LEU A 385 10.14 -18.40 35.90
C LEU A 385 11.28 -17.84 36.75
N TYR A 386 11.36 -16.51 36.87
CA TYR A 386 12.31 -15.85 37.78
C TYR A 386 12.12 -16.29 39.23
N LEU A 387 10.89 -16.27 39.75
CA LEU A 387 10.57 -16.70 41.12
C LEU A 387 10.85 -18.18 41.35
N VAL A 388 10.51 -19.04 40.39
CA VAL A 388 10.81 -20.48 40.43
C VAL A 388 12.32 -20.70 40.50
N LYS A 389 13.08 -20.02 39.66
CA LYS A 389 14.54 -20.12 39.63
C LYS A 389 15.20 -19.60 40.92
N GLN A 390 14.62 -18.57 41.52
CA GLN A 390 15.09 -18.00 42.78
C GLN A 390 14.79 -18.89 44.00
N LYS A 391 13.60 -19.53 44.03
CA LYS A 391 13.10 -20.21 45.23
C LYS A 391 13.26 -21.73 45.23
N LEU A 392 13.28 -22.38 44.06
CA LEU A 392 13.36 -23.85 43.97
C LEU A 392 14.78 -24.35 43.67
N PRO A 393 15.18 -25.51 44.23
CA PRO A 393 16.42 -26.18 43.87
C PRO A 393 16.38 -26.69 42.42
N LYS A 394 17.55 -26.81 41.76
CA LYS A 394 17.69 -27.16 40.33
C LYS A 394 16.90 -28.41 39.91
N GLU A 395 16.87 -29.44 40.75
CA GLU A 395 16.15 -30.69 40.48
C GLU A 395 14.63 -30.48 40.32
N GLN A 396 14.06 -29.53 41.07
CA GLN A 396 12.63 -29.20 41.02
C GLN A 396 12.30 -28.16 39.94
N GLN A 397 13.29 -27.41 39.44
CA GLN A 397 13.08 -26.37 38.43
C GLN A 397 12.57 -26.94 37.10
N ILE A 398 13.13 -28.05 36.63
CA ILE A 398 12.70 -28.69 35.37
C ILE A 398 11.28 -29.25 35.50
N VAL A 399 10.96 -29.86 36.65
CA VAL A 399 9.61 -30.36 36.93
C VAL A 399 8.61 -29.21 36.99
N ALA A 400 8.96 -28.10 37.64
CA ALA A 400 8.12 -26.91 37.70
C ALA A 400 7.90 -26.30 36.31
N LEU A 401 8.94 -26.20 35.47
CA LEU A 401 8.79 -25.76 34.07
C LEU A 401 7.87 -26.71 33.29
N GLY A 402 8.05 -28.02 33.43
CA GLY A 402 7.18 -29.02 32.81
C GLY A 402 5.71 -28.85 33.24
N ALA A 403 5.47 -28.65 34.55
CA ALA A 403 4.12 -28.40 35.08
C ALA A 403 3.51 -27.09 34.53
N ILE A 404 4.29 -26.01 34.43
CA ILE A 404 3.85 -24.73 33.86
C ILE A 404 3.49 -24.90 32.38
N LEU A 405 4.31 -25.61 31.60
CA LEU A 405 4.04 -25.84 30.18
C LEU A 405 2.81 -26.74 29.97
N ILE A 406 2.63 -27.78 30.78
CA ILE A 406 1.45 -28.63 30.77
C ILE A 406 0.20 -27.81 31.13
N LEU A 407 0.27 -26.98 32.17
CA LEU A 407 -0.83 -26.08 32.54
C LEU A 407 -1.17 -25.12 31.39
N GLY A 408 -0.16 -24.54 30.75
CA GLY A 408 -0.35 -23.71 29.56
C GLY A 408 -1.04 -24.45 28.42
N LEU A 409 -0.67 -25.71 28.17
CA LEU A 409 -1.32 -26.56 27.17
C LEU A 409 -2.77 -26.89 27.55
N VAL A 410 -3.04 -27.18 28.83
CA VAL A 410 -4.40 -27.40 29.33
C VAL A 410 -5.27 -26.16 29.13
N VAL A 411 -4.74 -24.97 29.45
CA VAL A 411 -5.43 -23.68 29.19
C VAL A 411 -5.67 -23.51 27.69
N TYR A 412 -4.69 -23.81 26.84
CA TYR A 412 -4.80 -23.68 25.39
C TYR A 412 -5.84 -24.62 24.74
N VAL A 413 -6.06 -25.81 25.30
CA VAL A 413 -7.07 -26.77 24.83
C VAL A 413 -8.44 -26.52 25.48
N SER A 414 -8.50 -25.78 26.59
CA SER A 414 -9.75 -25.40 27.25
C SER A 414 -10.54 -24.35 26.45
N PRO A 415 -11.81 -24.05 26.84
CA PRO A 415 -12.57 -22.94 26.25
C PRO A 415 -11.86 -21.57 26.33
N PHE A 416 -11.02 -21.34 27.34
CA PHE A 416 -10.18 -20.12 27.42
C PHE A 416 -9.14 -20.06 26.29
N GLY A 417 -8.69 -21.21 25.81
CA GLY A 417 -7.76 -21.33 24.71
C GLY A 417 -8.34 -20.90 23.37
N GLU A 418 -9.66 -20.98 23.17
CA GLU A 418 -10.27 -20.45 21.94
C GLU A 418 -10.08 -18.95 21.80
N HIS A 419 -10.11 -18.18 22.90
CA HIS A 419 -9.82 -16.75 22.84
C HIS A 419 -8.36 -16.46 22.43
N ILE A 420 -7.41 -17.30 22.88
CA ILE A 420 -6.01 -17.21 22.44
C ILE A 420 -5.89 -17.54 20.95
N LYS A 421 -6.61 -18.56 20.47
CA LYS A 421 -6.64 -18.92 19.05
C LYS A 421 -7.28 -17.82 18.21
N GLU A 422 -8.35 -17.18 18.66
CA GLU A 422 -8.96 -16.02 18.01
C GLU A 422 -7.98 -14.88 17.84
N VAL A 423 -7.25 -14.50 18.90
CA VAL A 423 -6.20 -13.48 18.83
C VAL A 423 -5.09 -13.91 17.84
N GLY A 424 -4.71 -15.20 17.84
CA GLY A 424 -3.78 -15.77 16.88
C GLY A 424 -4.28 -15.66 15.43
N ARG A 425 -5.54 -16.03 15.16
CA ARG A 425 -6.18 -15.92 13.84
C ARG A 425 -6.22 -14.47 13.36
N ALA A 426 -6.62 -13.55 14.24
CA ALA A 426 -6.63 -12.12 13.96
C ALA A 426 -5.22 -11.57 13.69
N THR A 427 -4.21 -12.05 14.40
CA THR A 427 -2.80 -11.64 14.25
C THR A 427 -2.20 -12.03 12.91
N PHE A 428 -2.40 -13.29 12.49
CA PHE A 428 -1.98 -13.72 11.15
C PHE A 428 -2.89 -13.16 10.05
N GLN A 429 -3.89 -12.35 10.42
CA GLN A 429 -4.97 -11.89 9.56
C GLN A 429 -5.49 -13.01 8.67
N ILE A 430 -5.69 -14.17 9.29
CA ILE A 430 -6.30 -15.35 8.68
C ILE A 430 -7.79 -15.04 8.61
N ALA A 431 -8.12 -14.05 7.79
CA ALA A 431 -9.47 -13.65 7.54
C ALA A 431 -10.06 -14.73 6.64
N GLN A 432 -10.93 -15.55 7.22
CA GLN A 432 -12.14 -15.91 6.52
C GLN A 432 -12.81 -14.59 6.10
N TYR A 433 -13.26 -14.50 4.87
CA TYR A 433 -14.04 -13.33 4.43
C TYR A 433 -15.34 -13.32 5.23
N ASN A 434 -15.44 -12.40 6.20
CA ASN A 434 -16.55 -12.36 7.14
C ASN A 434 -17.71 -11.54 6.58
N ALA A 435 -17.42 -10.59 5.70
CA ALA A 435 -18.40 -9.81 4.97
C ALA A 435 -18.22 -9.94 3.45
N PRO A 436 -19.30 -9.79 2.67
CA PRO A 436 -19.23 -9.73 1.20
C PRO A 436 -18.25 -8.66 0.69
N LEU A 437 -18.16 -7.51 1.36
CA LEU A 437 -17.21 -6.44 0.99
C LEU A 437 -15.76 -6.92 0.98
N ASP A 438 -15.36 -7.71 1.99
CA ASP A 438 -13.98 -8.20 2.13
C ASP A 438 -13.52 -9.00 0.90
N ARG A 439 -14.44 -9.73 0.24
CA ARG A 439 -14.18 -10.52 -0.98
C ARG A 439 -13.85 -9.65 -2.19
N THR A 440 -14.32 -8.41 -2.19
CA THR A 440 -14.21 -7.50 -3.35
C THR A 440 -12.99 -6.57 -3.26
N ILE A 441 -12.32 -6.52 -2.10
CA ILE A 441 -11.14 -5.69 -1.89
C ILE A 441 -9.91 -6.43 -2.43
N ALA A 442 -9.35 -5.93 -3.53
CA ALA A 442 -8.22 -6.54 -4.23
C ALA A 442 -7.01 -6.84 -3.33
N GLU A 443 -6.73 -5.97 -2.34
CA GLU A 443 -5.60 -6.14 -1.41
C GLU A 443 -5.70 -7.36 -0.50
N GLN A 444 -6.91 -7.85 -0.23
CA GLN A 444 -7.14 -9.02 0.62
C GLN A 444 -6.86 -10.35 -0.10
N GLY A 445 -6.50 -10.28 -1.39
CA GLY A 445 -6.15 -11.42 -2.22
C GLY A 445 -4.84 -12.13 -1.85
N VAL A 446 -4.62 -13.26 -2.52
CA VAL A 446 -3.44 -14.11 -2.34
C VAL A 446 -2.20 -13.43 -2.92
N ALA A 447 -1.07 -13.50 -2.22
CA ALA A 447 0.20 -12.99 -2.72
C ALA A 447 0.67 -13.80 -3.96
N PRO A 448 1.44 -13.18 -4.88
CA PRO A 448 1.97 -13.87 -6.05
C PRO A 448 2.92 -15.02 -5.68
N THR A 449 3.26 -15.86 -6.66
CA THR A 449 4.32 -16.88 -6.54
C THR A 449 5.72 -16.29 -6.78
N ALA A 450 5.78 -15.18 -7.52
CA ALA A 450 6.94 -14.40 -7.89
C ALA A 450 6.95 -13.03 -7.18
N PHE A 451 8.08 -12.66 -6.58
CA PHE A 451 8.30 -11.46 -5.78
C PHE A 451 9.39 -10.50 -6.32
N GLY A 452 10.12 -10.84 -7.37
CA GLY A 452 11.23 -10.06 -7.94
C GLY A 452 10.82 -8.67 -8.42
N GLY A 453 9.57 -8.49 -8.88
CA GLY A 453 9.01 -7.18 -9.19
C GLY A 453 8.74 -6.30 -7.96
N GLN A 454 8.45 -6.91 -6.81
CA GLN A 454 8.09 -6.21 -5.56
C GLN A 454 9.30 -6.02 -4.64
N ILE A 455 10.13 -7.05 -4.47
CA ILE A 455 11.28 -7.06 -3.55
C ILE A 455 12.58 -6.71 -4.26
N GLY A 456 12.67 -6.94 -5.58
CA GLY A 456 13.83 -6.63 -6.41
C GLY A 456 14.82 -7.80 -6.55
N PHE A 457 16.08 -7.50 -6.85
CA PHE A 457 17.10 -8.48 -7.18
C PHE A 457 17.28 -9.57 -6.11
N ILE A 458 17.21 -9.23 -4.82
CA ILE A 458 17.34 -10.22 -3.73
C ILE A 458 16.22 -11.28 -3.72
N ALA A 459 15.14 -11.09 -4.48
CA ALA A 459 14.05 -12.05 -4.67
C ALA A 459 13.89 -12.52 -6.11
N GLN A 460 14.85 -12.23 -6.99
CA GLN A 460 14.78 -12.57 -8.42
C GLN A 460 14.47 -14.05 -8.64
N GLU A 461 13.51 -14.32 -9.53
CA GLU A 461 13.13 -15.64 -9.98
C GLU A 461 13.98 -16.10 -11.16
N TYR A 462 14.13 -17.42 -11.24
CA TYR A 462 14.80 -18.12 -12.31
C TYR A 462 13.90 -19.25 -12.80
N SER A 463 13.94 -19.49 -14.11
CA SER A 463 13.14 -20.53 -14.75
C SER A 463 13.99 -21.23 -15.80
N PHE A 464 13.78 -22.53 -16.01
CA PHE A 464 14.49 -23.23 -17.07
C PHE A 464 13.99 -22.75 -18.45
N PRO A 465 14.82 -22.07 -19.26
CA PRO A 465 14.38 -21.52 -20.55
C PRO A 465 14.12 -22.64 -21.56
N LYS A 466 13.26 -22.37 -22.55
CA LYS A 466 12.93 -23.32 -23.63
C LYS A 466 14.14 -23.61 -24.54
N THR A 467 15.06 -22.65 -24.68
CA THR A 467 16.29 -22.75 -25.48
C THR A 467 17.48 -22.17 -24.70
N LEU A 468 18.68 -22.68 -24.98
CA LEU A 468 19.97 -22.22 -24.39
C LEU A 468 20.81 -21.45 -25.42
N ASP A 469 20.14 -20.83 -26.38
CA ASP A 469 20.70 -20.12 -27.53
C ASP A 469 21.39 -18.79 -27.19
N SER A 470 21.11 -18.23 -26.01
CA SER A 470 21.69 -16.96 -25.57
C SER A 470 22.45 -17.09 -24.25
N ILE A 471 23.47 -16.25 -24.07
CA ILE A 471 24.25 -16.17 -22.81
C ILE A 471 23.33 -15.92 -21.59
N PRO A 472 22.35 -15.00 -21.64
CA PRO A 472 21.38 -14.83 -20.55
C PRO A 472 20.58 -16.11 -20.25
N ASN A 473 20.11 -16.82 -21.28
CA ASN A 473 19.38 -18.08 -21.10
C ASN A 473 20.26 -19.15 -20.44
N PHE A 474 21.54 -19.25 -20.83
CA PHE A 474 22.49 -20.17 -20.19
C PHE A 474 22.68 -19.86 -18.70
N PHE A 475 22.92 -18.60 -18.34
CA PHE A 475 23.08 -18.21 -16.94
C PHE A 475 21.78 -18.38 -16.13
N ASN A 476 20.62 -18.13 -16.73
CA ASN A 476 19.33 -18.36 -16.09
C ASN A 476 19.11 -19.85 -15.79
N ALA A 477 19.41 -20.73 -16.74
CA ALA A 477 19.35 -22.17 -16.54
C ALA A 477 20.32 -22.65 -15.45
N LEU A 478 21.55 -22.14 -15.44
CA LEU A 478 22.54 -22.47 -14.42
C LEU A 478 22.08 -22.02 -13.02
N ALA A 479 21.61 -20.78 -12.90
CA ALA A 479 21.06 -20.26 -11.65
C ALA A 479 19.87 -21.11 -11.18
N PHE A 480 18.94 -21.44 -12.07
CA PHE A 480 17.81 -22.32 -11.76
C PHE A 480 18.29 -23.67 -11.19
N LEU A 481 19.22 -24.36 -11.86
CA LEU A 481 19.76 -25.64 -11.39
C LEU A 481 20.43 -25.56 -10.01
N ILE A 482 21.12 -24.45 -9.72
CA ILE A 482 21.73 -24.21 -8.41
C ILE A 482 20.66 -23.95 -7.33
N LEU A 483 19.60 -23.21 -7.68
CA LEU A 483 18.61 -22.71 -6.71
C LEU A 483 17.45 -23.68 -6.41
N ILE A 484 17.14 -24.61 -7.31
CA ILE A 484 16.08 -25.62 -7.12
C ILE A 484 16.16 -26.33 -5.77
N PRO A 485 17.29 -26.96 -5.35
CA PRO A 485 17.31 -27.75 -4.12
C PRO A 485 16.97 -26.91 -2.88
N PHE A 486 17.46 -25.68 -2.82
CA PHE A 486 17.18 -24.76 -1.72
C PHE A 486 15.73 -24.28 -1.74
N SER A 487 15.17 -24.06 -2.94
CA SER A 487 13.78 -23.65 -3.13
C SER A 487 12.80 -24.75 -2.69
N LEU A 488 13.08 -26.01 -3.04
CA LEU A 488 12.28 -27.17 -2.61
C LEU A 488 12.27 -27.31 -1.08
N ILE A 489 13.44 -27.21 -0.43
CA ILE A 489 13.53 -27.28 1.03
C ILE A 489 12.78 -26.13 1.68
N SER A 490 12.93 -24.91 1.15
CA SER A 490 12.28 -23.72 1.69
C SER A 490 10.76 -23.80 1.57
N ASN A 491 10.24 -24.22 0.41
CA ASN A 491 8.80 -24.46 0.22
C ASN A 491 8.29 -25.53 1.18
N LEU A 492 9.03 -26.63 1.39
CA LEU A 492 8.66 -27.65 2.36
C LEU A 492 8.59 -27.08 3.79
N VAL A 493 9.57 -26.28 4.21
CA VAL A 493 9.57 -25.66 5.54
C VAL A 493 8.39 -24.69 5.70
N LEU A 494 8.11 -23.87 4.67
CA LEU A 494 6.97 -22.95 4.68
C LEU A 494 5.64 -23.70 4.73
N TYR A 495 5.49 -24.77 3.94
CA TYR A 495 4.33 -25.66 3.97
C TYR A 495 4.12 -26.28 5.36
N LEU A 496 5.19 -26.79 5.98
CA LEU A 496 5.13 -27.36 7.34
C LEU A 496 4.77 -26.30 8.38
N PHE A 497 5.31 -25.07 8.24
CA PHE A 497 4.96 -23.96 9.11
C PHE A 497 3.47 -23.59 8.98
N VAL A 498 2.97 -23.42 7.76
CA VAL A 498 1.54 -23.13 7.51
C VAL A 498 0.66 -24.28 8.02
N SER A 499 1.07 -25.52 7.84
CA SER A 499 0.37 -26.70 8.39
C SER A 499 0.32 -26.67 9.91
N ALA A 500 1.41 -26.27 10.58
CA ALA A 500 1.46 -26.13 12.02
C ALA A 500 0.57 -24.97 12.51
N VAL A 501 0.53 -23.85 11.79
CA VAL A 501 -0.40 -22.74 12.06
C VAL A 501 -1.85 -23.20 11.92
N ASN A 502 -2.18 -23.93 10.85
CA ASN A 502 -3.51 -24.50 10.63
C ASN A 502 -3.92 -25.46 11.75
N LEU A 503 -3.01 -26.33 12.19
CA LEU A 503 -3.27 -27.25 13.30
C LEU A 503 -3.45 -26.52 14.63
N THR A 504 -2.58 -25.55 14.93
CA THR A 504 -2.60 -24.84 16.22
C THR A 504 -3.80 -23.91 16.31
N LEU A 505 -4.01 -23.07 15.31
CA LEU A 505 -5.07 -22.06 15.31
C LEU A 505 -6.41 -22.57 14.78
N ASN A 506 -6.51 -23.82 14.31
CA ASN A 506 -7.69 -24.36 13.63
C ASN A 506 -8.12 -23.47 12.45
N THR A 507 -7.24 -23.36 11.46
CA THR A 507 -7.42 -22.52 10.26
C THR A 507 -7.32 -23.34 8.97
N GLY A 508 -7.84 -22.78 7.88
CA GLY A 508 -7.85 -23.40 6.55
C GLY A 508 -7.00 -22.66 5.53
N ILE A 509 -5.81 -22.17 5.91
CA ILE A 509 -4.92 -21.44 5.01
C ILE A 509 -4.33 -22.43 3.99
N SER A 510 -4.45 -22.13 2.70
CA SER A 510 -3.69 -22.82 1.66
C SER A 510 -2.34 -22.14 1.44
N TYR A 511 -1.28 -22.96 1.29
CA TYR A 511 0.03 -22.50 0.84
C TYR A 511 0.24 -22.93 -0.60
N ASN A 512 0.54 -21.97 -1.47
CA ASN A 512 0.98 -22.24 -2.84
C ASN A 512 2.50 -22.13 -2.88
N ASP A 513 3.15 -23.12 -3.50
CA ASP A 513 4.60 -23.13 -3.68
C ASP A 513 5.07 -21.86 -4.40
N LYS A 514 6.18 -21.31 -3.91
CA LYS A 514 6.81 -20.13 -4.49
C LYS A 514 7.83 -20.55 -5.55
N ASP A 515 8.02 -19.66 -6.53
CA ASP A 515 8.91 -19.92 -7.66
C ASP A 515 10.38 -20.04 -7.23
N VAL A 516 11.18 -20.77 -8.02
CA VAL A 516 12.61 -20.94 -7.77
C VAL A 516 13.30 -19.57 -7.84
N SER A 517 13.85 -19.13 -6.72
CA SER A 517 14.24 -17.72 -6.56
C SER A 517 15.36 -17.51 -5.54
N LEU A 518 16.01 -16.35 -5.62
CA LEU A 518 16.94 -15.88 -4.59
C LEU A 518 16.25 -15.66 -3.24
N LEU A 519 14.93 -15.39 -3.26
CA LEU A 519 14.11 -15.26 -2.05
C LEU A 519 14.21 -16.51 -1.17
N LEU A 520 13.90 -17.67 -1.77
CA LEU A 520 13.92 -18.96 -1.07
C LEU A 520 15.35 -19.38 -0.71
N PHE A 521 16.34 -19.04 -1.53
CA PHE A 521 17.75 -19.32 -1.20
C PHE A 521 18.22 -18.57 0.06
N TRP A 522 17.99 -17.27 0.14
CA TRP A 522 18.33 -16.50 1.33
C TRP A 522 17.50 -16.89 2.54
N PHE A 523 16.23 -17.27 2.36
CA PHE A 523 15.42 -17.82 3.45
C PHE A 523 16.03 -19.10 4.01
N PHE A 524 16.48 -20.02 3.15
CA PHE A 524 17.22 -21.21 3.57
C PHE A 524 18.50 -20.85 4.34
N LEU A 525 19.31 -19.91 3.83
CA LEU A 525 20.53 -19.47 4.51
C LEU A 525 20.24 -18.79 5.86
N TYR A 526 19.14 -18.04 5.95
CA TYR A 526 18.70 -17.42 7.18
C TYR A 526 18.36 -18.48 8.24
N LEU A 527 17.57 -19.50 7.89
CA LEU A 527 17.28 -20.61 8.81
C LEU A 527 18.56 -21.34 9.25
N LEU A 528 19.50 -21.57 8.35
CA LEU A 528 20.80 -22.15 8.69
C LEU A 528 21.59 -21.26 9.67
N SER A 529 21.55 -19.95 9.48
CA SER A 529 22.21 -18.98 10.38
C SER A 529 21.59 -18.98 11.78
N ILE A 530 20.27 -19.18 11.88
CA ILE A 530 19.56 -19.31 13.16
C ILE A 530 19.97 -20.59 13.87
N VAL A 531 20.07 -21.72 13.16
CA VAL A 531 20.57 -22.99 13.73
C VAL A 531 22.00 -22.84 14.23
N TYR A 532 22.86 -22.16 13.48
CA TYR A 532 24.23 -21.88 13.91
C TYR A 532 24.29 -20.97 15.15
N ALA A 533 23.47 -19.91 15.19
CA ALA A 533 23.38 -19.02 16.36
C ALA A 533 22.87 -19.77 17.60
N LEU A 534 21.89 -20.66 17.46
CA LEU A 534 21.42 -21.54 18.53
C LEU A 534 22.54 -22.45 19.05
N PHE A 535 23.34 -23.04 18.16
CA PHE A 535 24.49 -23.86 18.56
C PHE A 535 25.53 -23.06 19.36
N ARG A 536 25.83 -21.82 18.95
CA ARG A 536 26.73 -20.93 19.70
C ARG A 536 26.16 -20.49 21.05
N PHE A 537 24.85 -20.24 21.10
CA PHE A 537 24.16 -19.95 22.34
C PHE A 537 24.29 -21.11 23.34
N ILE A 538 24.08 -22.36 22.89
CA ILE A 538 24.26 -23.56 23.73
C ILE A 538 25.71 -23.66 24.25
N LYS A 539 26.69 -23.23 23.45
CA LYS A 539 28.10 -23.14 23.85
C LYS A 539 28.46 -21.95 24.76
N LYS A 540 27.47 -21.16 25.19
CA LYS A 540 27.65 -19.92 25.97
C LYS A 540 28.45 -18.83 25.24
N GLU A 541 28.44 -18.82 23.92
CA GLU A 541 29.17 -17.84 23.09
C GLU A 541 28.27 -16.74 22.51
N ASP A 542 26.95 -16.82 22.73
CA ASP A 542 25.95 -15.86 22.26
C ASP A 542 24.93 -15.58 23.38
N ASP A 543 24.26 -14.42 23.29
CA ASP A 543 23.32 -13.89 24.29
C ASP A 543 21.86 -14.28 23.97
N GLY A 544 21.61 -14.89 22.81
CA GLY A 544 20.31 -15.45 22.42
C GLY A 544 19.44 -14.51 21.59
N LEU A 545 19.95 -13.32 21.23
CA LEU A 545 19.21 -12.31 20.48
C LEU A 545 18.79 -12.77 19.07
N PHE A 546 19.34 -13.86 18.54
CA PHE A 546 18.86 -14.48 17.31
C PHE A 546 17.37 -14.87 17.39
N LEU A 547 16.87 -15.21 18.59
CA LEU A 547 15.45 -15.49 18.81
C LEU A 547 14.57 -14.27 18.57
N PHE A 548 15.07 -13.07 18.86
CA PHE A 548 14.33 -11.84 18.62
C PHE A 548 14.11 -11.65 17.11
N PHE A 549 15.17 -11.82 16.31
CA PHE A 549 15.07 -11.75 14.86
C PHE A 549 14.14 -12.84 14.30
N LEU A 550 14.24 -14.07 14.81
CA LEU A 550 13.33 -15.15 14.41
C LEU A 550 11.86 -14.78 14.70
N ALA A 551 11.58 -14.23 15.89
CA ALA A 551 10.23 -13.86 16.33
C ALA A 551 9.62 -12.69 15.55
N ILE A 552 10.42 -11.67 15.18
CA ILE A 552 9.92 -10.50 14.44
C ILE A 552 9.90 -10.70 12.92
N ILE A 553 10.73 -11.61 12.38
CA ILE A 553 10.85 -11.83 10.92
C ILE A 553 9.92 -12.94 10.46
N LEU A 554 9.98 -14.13 11.07
CA LEU A 554 9.35 -15.32 10.50
C LEU A 554 7.82 -15.20 10.35
N PRO A 555 7.04 -14.81 11.38
CA PRO A 555 5.59 -14.73 11.23
C PRO A 555 5.15 -13.71 10.18
N PRO A 556 5.60 -12.43 10.20
CA PRO A 556 5.18 -11.46 9.19
C PRO A 556 5.72 -11.76 7.79
N PHE A 557 6.91 -12.38 7.68
CA PHE A 557 7.43 -12.83 6.40
C PHE A 557 6.51 -13.88 5.77
N VAL A 558 6.10 -14.90 6.52
CA VAL A 558 5.15 -15.91 6.02
C VAL A 558 3.81 -15.28 5.64
N VAL A 559 3.27 -14.37 6.45
CA VAL A 559 2.01 -13.67 6.11
C VAL A 559 2.15 -12.87 4.82
N GLY A 560 3.27 -12.17 4.61
CA GLY A 560 3.54 -11.45 3.36
C GLY A 560 3.78 -12.35 2.15
N LEU A 561 4.15 -13.61 2.34
CA LEU A 561 4.18 -14.61 1.27
C LEU A 561 2.80 -15.20 0.96
N LEU A 562 1.83 -15.04 1.86
CA LEU A 562 0.47 -15.57 1.70
C LEU A 562 -0.51 -14.50 1.18
N LYS A 563 -0.35 -13.24 1.61
CA LYS A 563 -1.28 -12.14 1.30
C LYS A 563 -0.57 -10.94 0.70
N ALA A 564 -1.10 -10.44 -0.43
CA ALA A 564 -0.49 -9.35 -1.19
C ALA A 564 -0.31 -8.07 -0.36
N LYS A 565 -1.27 -7.74 0.51
CA LYS A 565 -1.22 -6.59 1.42
C LYS A 565 0.02 -6.56 2.32
N TYR A 566 0.55 -7.73 2.70
CA TYR A 566 1.65 -7.84 3.66
C TYR A 566 3.02 -8.03 3.01
N THR A 567 3.10 -8.07 1.67
CA THR A 567 4.36 -8.28 0.98
C THR A 567 5.42 -7.23 1.31
N ILE A 568 5.02 -5.99 1.58
CA ILE A 568 5.95 -4.93 1.97
C ILE A 568 6.70 -5.23 3.27
N TYR A 569 6.01 -5.81 4.27
CA TYR A 569 6.64 -6.23 5.52
C TYR A 569 7.62 -7.37 5.27
N ALA A 570 7.21 -8.37 4.46
CA ALA A 570 8.09 -9.46 4.08
C ALA A 570 9.36 -8.95 3.39
N ALA A 571 9.23 -7.99 2.46
CA ALA A 571 10.36 -7.42 1.73
C ALA A 571 11.42 -6.80 2.65
N VAL A 572 11.00 -5.92 3.57
CA VAL A 572 11.91 -5.19 4.45
C VAL A 572 12.52 -6.10 5.51
N LEU A 573 11.71 -6.97 6.13
CA LEU A 573 12.18 -7.95 7.11
C LEU A 573 13.15 -8.95 6.48
N PHE A 574 12.97 -9.26 5.21
CA PHE A 574 13.88 -10.12 4.45
C PHE A 574 15.25 -9.46 4.22
N ALA A 575 15.32 -8.16 3.94
CA ALA A 575 16.61 -7.45 3.90
C ALA A 575 17.33 -7.50 5.26
N ILE A 576 16.59 -7.37 6.37
CA ILE A 576 17.14 -7.55 7.74
C ILE A 576 17.63 -8.98 7.93
N ALA A 577 16.87 -9.99 7.49
CA ALA A 577 17.26 -11.39 7.54
C ALA A 577 18.59 -11.63 6.82
N ILE A 578 18.78 -11.05 5.63
CA ILE A 578 20.05 -11.11 4.88
C ILE A 578 21.18 -10.45 5.68
N GLY A 579 20.95 -9.26 6.24
CA GLY A 579 21.92 -8.56 7.09
C GLY A 579 22.41 -9.39 8.28
N VAL A 580 21.47 -9.95 9.03
CA VAL A 580 21.75 -10.84 10.16
C VAL A 580 22.49 -12.10 9.70
N THR A 581 22.06 -12.70 8.60
CA THR A 581 22.71 -13.89 8.01
C THR A 581 24.17 -13.60 7.67
N LEU A 582 24.43 -12.51 6.95
CA LEU A 582 25.79 -12.08 6.58
C LEU A 582 26.64 -11.78 7.82
N GLY A 583 26.07 -11.15 8.83
CA GLY A 583 26.76 -10.90 10.09
C GLY A 583 27.13 -12.17 10.86
N GLN A 584 26.25 -13.17 10.88
CA GLN A 584 26.54 -14.48 11.48
C GLN A 584 27.60 -15.25 10.69
N VAL A 585 27.51 -15.24 9.36
CA VAL A 585 28.55 -15.79 8.47
C VAL A 585 29.89 -15.09 8.70
N GLY A 586 29.89 -13.76 8.87
CA GLY A 586 31.08 -12.99 9.21
C GLY A 586 31.76 -13.47 10.49
N LYS A 587 30.98 -13.80 11.54
CA LYS A 587 31.52 -14.37 12.78
C LYS A 587 32.20 -15.73 12.58
N VAL A 588 31.74 -16.54 11.62
CA VAL A 588 32.38 -17.84 11.28
C VAL A 588 33.79 -17.62 10.75
N PHE A 589 34.00 -16.61 9.91
CA PHE A 589 35.31 -16.30 9.32
C PHE A 589 36.29 -15.64 10.32
N GLU A 590 35.79 -15.14 11.45
CA GLU A 590 36.61 -14.57 12.53
C GLU A 590 37.02 -15.60 13.59
N ASP A 591 36.33 -16.75 13.70
CA ASP A 591 36.62 -17.74 14.74
C ASP A 591 38.00 -18.39 14.52
N PRO A 592 38.97 -18.17 15.43
CA PRO A 592 40.32 -18.73 15.31
C PRO A 592 40.36 -20.26 15.32
N LYS A 593 39.29 -20.93 15.80
CA LYS A 593 39.21 -22.38 15.96
C LYS A 593 38.90 -23.13 14.66
N HIS A 594 38.49 -22.45 13.60
CA HIS A 594 38.18 -23.08 12.32
C HIS A 594 39.44 -23.27 11.45
N HIS A 595 39.99 -24.49 11.45
CA HIS A 595 41.11 -24.89 10.59
C HIS A 595 40.62 -25.38 9.22
N GLY A 596 41.10 -24.79 8.11
CA GLY A 596 40.85 -25.29 6.74
C GLY A 596 40.60 -24.21 5.68
N VAL A 597 39.70 -24.50 4.72
CA VAL A 597 39.33 -23.62 3.59
C VAL A 597 38.83 -22.23 4.05
N VAL A 598 38.22 -22.16 5.24
CA VAL A 598 37.70 -20.91 5.85
C VAL A 598 38.79 -19.86 6.04
N LYS A 599 40.03 -20.24 6.37
CA LYS A 599 41.15 -19.30 6.54
C LYS A 599 41.62 -18.66 5.21
N LYS A 600 41.24 -19.25 4.06
CA LYS A 600 41.59 -18.70 2.73
C LYS A 600 40.73 -17.50 2.34
N PHE A 601 39.57 -17.31 2.97
CA PHE A 601 38.65 -16.23 2.64
C PHE A 601 38.49 -15.29 3.85
N PRO A 602 38.99 -14.04 3.76
CA PRO A 602 38.85 -13.07 4.86
C PRO A 602 37.40 -12.58 4.99
N GLN A 603 37.04 -12.02 6.15
CA GLN A 603 35.73 -11.38 6.38
C GLN A 603 35.38 -10.33 5.31
N SER A 604 36.38 -9.65 4.73
CA SER A 604 36.19 -8.71 3.63
C SER A 604 35.51 -9.34 2.41
N PHE A 605 35.63 -10.66 2.20
CA PHE A 605 34.91 -11.37 1.14
C PHE A 605 33.38 -11.31 1.35
N VAL A 606 32.90 -11.51 2.57
CA VAL A 606 31.47 -11.43 2.91
C VAL A 606 30.95 -10.00 2.71
N LEU A 607 31.76 -9.00 3.07
CA LEU A 607 31.43 -7.59 2.86
C LEU A 607 31.36 -7.22 1.36
N ILE A 608 32.29 -7.73 0.54
CA ILE A 608 32.28 -7.53 -0.91
C ILE A 608 31.02 -8.15 -1.53
N ILE A 609 30.65 -9.36 -1.11
CA ILE A 609 29.40 -10.00 -1.55
C ILE A 609 28.20 -9.13 -1.17
N GLY A 610 28.10 -8.72 0.10
CA GLY A 610 27.00 -7.85 0.55
C GLY A 610 26.91 -6.55 -0.24
N ALA A 611 28.05 -5.88 -0.48
CA ALA A 611 28.11 -4.68 -1.31
C ALA A 611 27.69 -4.93 -2.76
N LEU A 612 28.08 -6.06 -3.35
CA LEU A 612 27.65 -6.46 -4.69
C LEU A 612 26.13 -6.63 -4.76
N PHE A 613 25.51 -7.26 -3.75
CA PHE A 613 24.06 -7.39 -3.70
C PHE A 613 23.35 -6.04 -3.58
N VAL A 614 23.92 -5.06 -2.86
CA VAL A 614 23.39 -3.69 -2.82
C VAL A 614 23.47 -3.04 -4.20
N ILE A 615 24.59 -3.19 -4.92
CA ILE A 615 24.76 -2.65 -6.28
C ILE A 615 23.78 -3.29 -7.27
N LEU A 616 23.61 -4.62 -7.20
CA LEU A 616 22.67 -5.34 -8.05
C LEU A 616 21.22 -4.97 -7.72
N GLN A 617 20.90 -4.78 -6.44
CA GLN A 617 19.60 -4.29 -6.00
C GLN A 617 19.34 -2.86 -6.51
N PHE A 618 20.33 -1.97 -6.44
CA PHE A 618 20.25 -0.63 -7.02
C PHE A 618 20.02 -0.69 -8.53
N ALA A 619 20.77 -1.52 -9.26
CA ALA A 619 20.64 -1.63 -10.72
C ALA A 619 19.38 -2.38 -11.19
N HIS A 620 18.67 -3.07 -10.30
CA HIS A 620 17.55 -3.94 -10.64
C HIS A 620 16.44 -3.19 -11.38
N MET A 621 16.14 -3.66 -12.60
CA MET A 621 15.17 -3.06 -13.52
C MET A 621 15.39 -1.56 -13.83
N GLY A 622 16.50 -0.96 -13.39
CA GLY A 622 16.79 0.46 -13.57
C GLY A 622 15.92 1.43 -12.76
N LEU A 623 15.11 0.95 -11.80
CA LEU A 623 14.16 1.80 -11.06
C LEU A 623 14.87 2.86 -10.19
N ALA A 624 15.68 2.44 -9.21
CA ALA A 624 16.33 3.36 -8.28
C ALA A 624 17.30 4.37 -8.95
N PRO A 625 18.13 3.99 -9.96
CA PRO A 625 18.99 4.91 -10.67
C PRO A 625 18.20 6.00 -11.39
N SER A 626 17.04 5.63 -11.95
CA SER A 626 16.18 6.56 -12.70
C SER A 626 15.43 7.52 -11.80
N LEU A 627 14.97 7.03 -10.64
CA LEU A 627 14.38 7.89 -9.62
C LEU A 627 15.40 8.87 -9.04
N LEU A 628 16.63 8.41 -8.80
CA LEU A 628 17.72 9.25 -8.35
C LEU A 628 18.06 10.33 -9.38
N TRP A 629 18.25 9.96 -10.65
CA TRP A 629 18.53 10.91 -11.72
C TRP A 629 17.39 11.91 -11.90
N GLY A 630 16.16 11.43 -11.95
CA GLY A 630 14.97 12.28 -12.04
C GLY A 630 14.89 13.29 -10.89
N SER A 631 15.38 12.97 -9.69
CA SER A 631 15.22 13.83 -8.49
C SER A 631 15.98 15.14 -8.59
N LEU A 632 16.94 15.17 -9.51
CA LEU A 632 17.76 16.34 -9.82
C LEU A 632 17.14 17.18 -10.96
N GLN A 633 16.06 16.72 -11.57
CA GLN A 633 15.38 17.41 -12.68
C GLN A 633 14.19 18.24 -12.18
N THR A 634 14.00 19.40 -12.80
CA THR A 634 12.82 20.26 -12.58
C THR A 634 11.66 19.80 -13.48
N THR A 635 10.45 19.81 -12.94
CA THR A 635 9.21 19.47 -13.65
C THR A 635 8.36 20.71 -13.91
N PHE A 636 7.52 20.65 -14.95
CA PHE A 636 6.65 21.77 -15.35
C PHE A 636 5.78 22.26 -14.19
N GLN A 637 5.19 21.34 -13.43
CA GLN A 637 4.33 21.66 -12.28
C GLN A 637 5.02 22.44 -11.15
N ASN A 638 6.35 22.31 -11.01
CA ASN A 638 7.13 22.94 -9.96
C ASN A 638 7.68 24.30 -10.39
N ASN A 639 8.14 24.41 -11.64
CA ASN A 639 8.65 25.67 -12.19
C ASN A 639 8.45 25.71 -13.72
N PRO A 640 7.27 26.16 -14.18
CA PRO A 640 6.95 26.26 -15.61
C PRO A 640 7.95 27.14 -16.38
N ASP A 641 8.35 28.27 -15.80
CA ASP A 641 9.24 29.24 -16.43
C ASP A 641 10.63 28.66 -16.71
N ALA A 642 11.17 27.87 -15.78
CA ALA A 642 12.46 27.21 -15.96
C ALA A 642 12.48 26.23 -17.15
N LEU A 643 11.31 25.77 -17.60
CA LEU A 643 11.19 24.82 -18.71
C LEU A 643 10.77 25.46 -20.04
N ALA A 644 10.54 26.78 -20.09
CA ALA A 644 10.08 27.48 -21.30
C ALA A 644 10.92 27.14 -22.55
N ALA A 645 12.25 27.16 -22.43
CA ALA A 645 13.17 26.83 -23.53
C ALA A 645 13.03 25.37 -24.00
N LYS A 646 12.89 24.42 -23.06
CA LYS A 646 12.67 23.00 -23.38
C LYS A 646 11.33 22.81 -24.09
N PHE A 647 10.26 23.44 -23.59
CA PHE A 647 8.93 23.34 -24.19
C PHE A 647 8.84 24.02 -25.56
N SER A 648 9.60 25.08 -25.81
CA SER A 648 9.71 25.67 -27.16
C SER A 648 10.27 24.67 -28.18
N VAL A 649 11.28 23.88 -27.80
CA VAL A 649 11.81 22.81 -28.66
C VAL A 649 10.77 21.70 -28.81
N LEU A 650 10.15 21.27 -27.72
CA LEU A 650 9.11 20.23 -27.75
C LEU A 650 7.93 20.61 -28.64
N CYS A 651 7.47 21.86 -28.59
CA CYS A 651 6.41 22.37 -29.46
C CYS A 651 6.80 22.24 -30.94
N SER A 652 8.05 22.58 -31.30
CA SER A 652 8.52 22.45 -32.70
C SER A 652 8.57 21.01 -33.21
N VAL A 653 8.74 20.02 -32.33
CA VAL A 653 8.84 18.59 -32.67
C VAL A 653 7.47 17.91 -32.65
N THR A 654 6.63 18.25 -31.67
CA THR A 654 5.36 17.57 -31.43
C THR A 654 4.19 18.22 -32.17
N ASN A 655 4.24 19.54 -32.39
CA ASN A 655 3.12 20.36 -32.87
C ASN A 655 1.83 20.15 -32.07
N ASP A 656 1.97 19.81 -30.79
CA ASP A 656 0.87 19.54 -29.87
C ASP A 656 0.36 20.86 -29.25
N GLY A 657 -0.97 21.03 -29.21
CA GLY A 657 -1.61 22.27 -28.78
C GLY A 657 -1.26 22.69 -27.36
N ASP A 658 -1.28 21.75 -26.41
CA ASP A 658 -1.01 22.01 -25.00
C ASP A 658 0.48 22.29 -24.78
N VAL A 659 1.35 21.51 -25.43
CA VAL A 659 2.80 21.72 -25.37
C VAL A 659 3.18 23.08 -25.93
N CYS A 660 2.56 23.49 -27.05
CA CYS A 660 2.81 24.78 -27.67
C CYS A 660 2.21 25.95 -26.88
N ALA A 661 1.05 25.76 -26.23
CA ALA A 661 0.48 26.75 -25.33
C ALA A 661 1.38 26.97 -24.10
N ALA A 662 1.81 25.87 -23.47
CA ALA A 662 2.75 25.87 -22.35
C ALA A 662 4.13 26.45 -22.73
N ALA A 663 4.57 26.28 -23.98
CA ALA A 663 5.81 26.90 -24.47
C ALA A 663 5.71 28.42 -24.63
N LYS A 664 4.54 28.93 -25.05
CA LYS A 664 4.32 30.36 -25.34
C LYS A 664 4.15 31.18 -24.07
N ASP A 665 3.40 30.66 -23.11
CA ASP A 665 3.12 31.29 -21.83
C ASP A 665 3.03 30.21 -20.73
N PRO A 666 4.18 29.72 -20.21
CA PRO A 666 4.22 28.62 -19.25
C PRO A 666 3.41 28.92 -17.98
N MET A 667 3.62 30.10 -17.39
CA MET A 667 2.91 30.51 -16.18
C MET A 667 1.44 30.81 -16.44
N GLY A 668 1.10 31.43 -17.57
CA GLY A 668 -0.29 31.63 -17.96
C GLY A 668 -1.03 30.31 -18.18
N TYR A 669 -0.39 29.31 -18.80
CA TYR A 669 -0.93 27.96 -18.95
C TYR A 669 -1.19 27.32 -17.58
N ALA A 670 -0.16 27.22 -16.74
CA ALA A 670 -0.28 26.61 -15.41
C ALA A 670 -1.31 27.33 -14.52
N SER A 671 -1.51 28.63 -14.71
CA SER A 671 -2.44 29.43 -13.90
C SER A 671 -3.92 29.22 -14.23
N GLN A 672 -4.27 28.50 -15.31
CA GLN A 672 -5.66 28.27 -15.73
C GLN A 672 -6.45 27.39 -14.75
N GLY A 673 -5.78 26.49 -14.03
CA GLY A 673 -6.42 25.61 -13.05
C GLY A 673 -5.51 24.46 -12.64
N THR A 674 -5.98 23.65 -11.69
CA THR A 674 -5.20 22.57 -11.09
C THR A 674 -4.69 21.57 -12.13
N ASN A 675 -5.55 21.14 -13.05
CA ASN A 675 -5.20 20.19 -14.11
C ASN A 675 -4.13 20.73 -15.08
N PHE A 676 -4.07 22.05 -15.27
CA PHE A 676 -3.08 22.69 -16.14
C PHE A 676 -1.72 22.84 -15.48
N GLN A 677 -1.67 23.18 -14.18
CA GLN A 677 -0.40 23.20 -13.44
C GLN A 677 0.18 21.79 -13.31
N TYR A 678 -0.65 20.80 -12.97
CA TYR A 678 -0.24 19.41 -12.76
C TYR A 678 -0.49 18.54 -13.99
N ASP A 679 -0.36 19.07 -15.20
CA ASP A 679 -0.57 18.32 -16.43
C ASP A 679 0.39 17.11 -16.51
N GLN A 680 -0.16 15.89 -16.52
CA GLN A 680 0.62 14.65 -16.47
C GLN A 680 1.55 14.53 -17.69
N LYS A 681 1.08 14.95 -18.88
CA LYS A 681 1.85 14.90 -20.12
C LYS A 681 3.00 15.90 -20.08
N LEU A 682 2.75 17.14 -19.66
CA LEU A 682 3.84 18.13 -19.52
C LEU A 682 4.82 17.71 -18.42
N CYS A 683 4.37 17.11 -17.32
CA CYS A 683 5.24 16.55 -16.30
C CYS A 683 6.18 15.47 -16.89
N MET A 684 5.64 14.47 -17.61
CA MET A 684 6.46 13.41 -18.21
C MET A 684 7.46 13.98 -19.23
N LEU A 685 7.02 14.92 -20.07
CA LEU A 685 7.86 15.63 -21.04
C LEU A 685 8.99 16.44 -20.41
N SER A 686 8.78 16.94 -19.20
CA SER A 686 9.81 17.66 -18.45
C SER A 686 11.01 16.77 -18.14
N MET A 687 10.79 15.46 -18.02
CA MET A 687 11.79 14.50 -17.56
C MET A 687 12.45 13.68 -18.68
N PHE A 688 11.76 13.43 -19.79
CA PHE A 688 12.35 12.68 -20.90
C PHE A 688 13.63 13.36 -21.41
N SER A 689 14.65 12.53 -21.63
CA SER A 689 15.92 12.98 -22.20
C SER A 689 15.78 13.29 -23.69
N ASN A 690 14.89 12.58 -24.39
CA ASN A 690 14.61 12.79 -25.81
C ASN A 690 13.11 13.05 -26.07
N PRO A 691 12.75 14.18 -26.73
CA PRO A 691 11.39 14.49 -27.17
C PRO A 691 10.68 13.39 -27.96
N THR A 692 11.42 12.64 -28.78
CA THR A 692 10.84 11.67 -29.73
C THR A 692 10.24 10.44 -29.03
N TYR A 693 10.56 10.21 -27.76
CA TYR A 693 10.03 9.10 -26.98
C TYR A 693 8.51 9.13 -26.80
N LEU A 694 7.86 10.29 -26.90
CA LEU A 694 6.40 10.36 -26.95
C LEU A 694 5.80 9.69 -28.19
N GLN A 695 6.45 9.87 -29.34
CA GLN A 695 5.96 9.35 -30.62
C GLN A 695 6.40 7.90 -30.86
N SER A 696 7.44 7.44 -30.14
CA SER A 696 7.93 6.07 -30.19
C SER A 696 8.35 5.59 -28.79
N PRO A 697 7.38 5.32 -27.88
CA PRO A 697 7.65 4.95 -26.49
C PRO A 697 8.54 3.71 -26.35
N SER A 698 8.48 2.80 -27.32
CA SER A 698 9.33 1.59 -27.38
C SER A 698 10.82 1.87 -27.58
N THR A 699 11.20 3.08 -27.97
CA THR A 699 12.60 3.50 -28.16
C THR A 699 13.19 4.19 -26.94
N ALA A 700 12.36 4.54 -25.94
CA ALA A 700 12.83 5.07 -24.68
C ALA A 700 13.62 3.99 -23.92
N PRO A 701 14.72 4.35 -23.25
CA PRO A 701 15.34 3.45 -22.30
C PRO A 701 14.30 3.00 -21.28
N PHE A 702 14.20 1.69 -21.04
CA PHE A 702 13.11 1.07 -20.24
C PHE A 702 12.85 1.76 -18.89
N TRP A 703 13.88 2.34 -18.31
CA TRP A 703 13.88 2.94 -16.99
C TRP A 703 13.34 4.39 -16.94
N GLU A 704 13.37 5.13 -18.06
CA GLU A 704 12.80 6.50 -18.13
C GLU A 704 11.28 6.48 -17.94
N PRO A 705 10.49 5.69 -18.71
CA PRO A 705 9.04 5.61 -18.54
C PRO A 705 8.60 5.24 -17.12
N GLN A 706 9.33 4.35 -16.44
CA GLN A 706 9.01 3.92 -15.08
C GLN A 706 9.20 5.04 -14.07
N ALA A 707 10.32 5.76 -14.15
CA ALA A 707 10.59 6.89 -13.24
C ALA A 707 9.64 8.07 -13.50
N THR A 708 9.31 8.35 -14.77
CA THR A 708 8.32 9.38 -15.10
C THR A 708 6.92 9.00 -14.65
N TYR A 709 6.54 7.72 -14.78
CA TYR A 709 5.25 7.22 -14.32
C TYR A 709 5.10 7.42 -12.81
N LEU A 710 6.09 7.02 -12.00
CA LEU A 710 6.02 7.20 -10.54
C LEU A 710 5.90 8.68 -10.13
N ARG A 711 6.46 9.60 -10.90
CA ARG A 711 6.54 11.03 -10.53
C ARG A 711 5.39 11.89 -10.99
N CYS A 712 4.81 11.53 -12.13
CA CYS A 712 3.82 12.36 -12.80
C CYS A 712 2.40 11.79 -12.71
N THR A 713 2.25 10.54 -12.26
CA THR A 713 0.92 9.95 -12.15
C THR A 713 0.17 10.52 -10.97
N ARG A 714 -1.09 10.85 -11.21
CA ARG A 714 -2.04 11.43 -10.25
C ARG A 714 -3.47 11.00 -10.64
N LEU A 715 -4.47 11.43 -9.87
CA LEU A 715 -5.86 11.31 -10.28
C LEU A 715 -6.10 11.93 -11.66
N SER A 716 -6.98 11.30 -12.44
CA SER A 716 -7.37 11.76 -13.76
C SER A 716 -8.02 13.15 -13.72
N ASP A 717 -7.91 13.88 -14.83
CA ASP A 717 -8.42 15.25 -14.94
C ASP A 717 -9.92 15.35 -14.67
N TYR A 718 -10.69 14.36 -15.11
CA TYR A 718 -12.13 14.34 -14.91
C TYR A 718 -12.51 14.26 -13.44
N TRP A 719 -11.72 13.62 -12.58
CA TRP A 719 -11.97 13.61 -11.14
C TRP A 719 -11.78 14.99 -10.54
N ILE A 720 -10.65 15.65 -10.83
CA ILE A 720 -10.37 17.01 -10.35
C ILE A 720 -11.41 18.01 -10.82
N ASN A 721 -11.75 18.00 -12.12
CA ASN A 721 -12.79 18.87 -12.70
C ASN A 721 -14.15 18.66 -12.01
N SER A 722 -14.51 17.40 -11.72
CA SER A 722 -15.78 17.07 -11.06
C SER A 722 -15.81 17.55 -9.62
N MET A 723 -14.71 17.42 -8.88
CA MET A 723 -14.62 17.90 -7.50
C MET A 723 -14.62 19.44 -7.42
N GLU A 724 -13.91 20.12 -8.33
CA GLU A 724 -13.97 21.58 -8.44
C GLU A 724 -15.39 22.05 -8.81
N TRP A 725 -16.10 21.32 -9.67
CA TRP A 725 -17.50 21.61 -9.96
C TRP A 725 -18.39 21.44 -8.72
N ILE A 726 -18.24 20.33 -7.97
CA ILE A 726 -18.99 20.09 -6.72
C ILE A 726 -18.75 21.24 -5.74
N LYS A 727 -17.49 21.64 -5.53
CA LYS A 727 -17.10 22.72 -4.62
C LYS A 727 -17.75 24.05 -4.97
N ASN A 728 -17.88 24.36 -6.26
CA ASN A 728 -18.34 25.67 -6.73
C ASN A 728 -19.84 25.75 -7.07
N ASN A 729 -20.51 24.61 -7.30
CA ASN A 729 -21.89 24.59 -7.85
C ASN A 729 -22.92 23.87 -6.95
N THR A 730 -22.51 23.33 -5.81
CA THR A 730 -23.42 22.72 -4.82
C THR A 730 -23.51 23.57 -3.55
N GLU A 731 -24.61 23.44 -2.79
CA GLU A 731 -24.81 24.22 -1.58
C GLU A 731 -23.78 23.85 -0.48
N PRO A 732 -23.32 24.78 0.38
CA PRO A 732 -22.48 24.44 1.51
C PRO A 732 -23.13 23.35 2.39
N GLY A 733 -22.38 22.32 2.76
CA GLY A 733 -22.89 21.18 3.51
C GLY A 733 -23.72 20.18 2.69
N ALA A 734 -23.90 20.39 1.38
CA ALA A 734 -24.53 19.41 0.51
C ALA A 734 -23.84 18.06 0.62
N ARG A 735 -24.66 16.99 0.59
CA ARG A 735 -24.19 15.62 0.64
C ARG A 735 -24.36 14.96 -0.72
N ILE A 736 -23.34 14.23 -1.13
CA ILE A 736 -23.27 13.57 -2.43
C ILE A 736 -23.29 12.05 -2.22
N VAL A 737 -24.19 11.36 -2.91
CA VAL A 737 -24.15 9.90 -3.04
C VAL A 737 -23.16 9.54 -4.14
N SER A 738 -22.26 8.61 -3.86
CA SER A 738 -21.30 8.06 -4.81
C SER A 738 -20.97 6.63 -4.41
N TRP A 739 -20.24 5.92 -5.27
CA TRP A 739 -19.54 4.71 -4.83
C TRP A 739 -18.57 5.03 -3.68
N TRP A 740 -18.39 4.07 -2.77
CA TRP A 740 -17.72 4.29 -1.49
C TRP A 740 -16.25 4.74 -1.61
N TYR A 741 -15.59 4.39 -2.71
CA TYR A 741 -14.22 4.77 -3.00
C TYR A 741 -13.99 6.29 -3.00
N TYR A 742 -14.97 7.08 -3.43
CA TYR A 742 -14.76 8.50 -3.78
C TYR A 742 -15.10 9.48 -2.67
N GLY A 743 -15.61 8.99 -1.53
CA GLY A 743 -16.13 9.86 -0.47
C GLY A 743 -15.09 10.83 0.11
N HIS A 744 -13.81 10.40 0.21
CA HIS A 744 -12.74 11.31 0.68
C HIS A 744 -12.41 12.39 -0.34
N TRP A 745 -12.53 12.12 -1.63
CA TRP A 745 -12.33 13.14 -2.66
C TRP A 745 -13.44 14.20 -2.60
N ILE A 746 -14.67 13.78 -2.32
CA ILE A 746 -15.81 14.69 -2.10
C ILE A 746 -15.58 15.57 -0.85
N ASN A 747 -15.11 14.99 0.25
CA ASN A 747 -14.76 15.76 1.45
C ASN A 747 -13.55 16.68 1.22
N PHE A 748 -12.49 16.19 0.59
CA PHE A 748 -11.21 16.86 0.49
C PHE A 748 -11.15 17.89 -0.65
N PHE A 749 -11.41 17.47 -1.89
CA PHE A 749 -11.38 18.35 -3.06
C PHE A 749 -12.72 19.05 -3.27
N GLY A 750 -13.82 18.31 -3.10
CA GLY A 750 -15.17 18.85 -3.24
C GLY A 750 -15.57 19.79 -2.11
N GLU A 751 -14.91 19.71 -0.95
CA GLU A 751 -15.29 20.44 0.28
C GLU A 751 -16.80 20.30 0.57
N ARG A 752 -17.32 19.08 0.39
CA ARG A 752 -18.73 18.72 0.61
C ARG A 752 -18.85 17.42 1.38
N ASN A 753 -20.03 17.15 1.91
CA ASN A 753 -20.30 15.91 2.64
C ASN A 753 -20.48 14.75 1.65
N ALA A 754 -20.10 13.54 2.06
CA ALA A 754 -20.35 12.31 1.31
C ALA A 754 -21.42 11.49 2.05
N VAL A 755 -22.18 10.63 1.36
CA VAL A 755 -23.06 9.67 2.06
C VAL A 755 -22.24 8.49 2.61
N VAL A 756 -21.36 7.94 1.78
CA VAL A 756 -20.45 6.83 2.13
C VAL A 756 -19.00 7.22 1.84
N ARG A 757 -18.05 6.58 2.52
CA ARG A 757 -16.60 6.83 2.41
C ARG A 757 -15.79 5.53 2.46
N ASN A 758 -14.46 5.62 2.32
CA ASN A 758 -13.57 4.47 2.15
C ASN A 758 -13.19 3.76 3.45
N GLU A 759 -13.52 4.30 4.62
CA GLU A 759 -13.22 3.66 5.91
C GLU A 759 -14.18 2.50 6.26
N HIS A 760 -15.13 2.19 5.38
CA HIS A 760 -16.06 1.05 5.50
C HIS A 760 -16.90 0.99 6.79
N ALA A 761 -17.26 2.15 7.38
CA ALA A 761 -17.97 2.19 8.65
C ALA A 761 -19.36 1.49 8.62
N SER A 762 -20.00 1.34 7.45
CA SER A 762 -21.23 0.58 7.30
C SER A 762 -21.25 -0.24 6.01
N HIS A 763 -21.06 -1.56 6.11
CA HIS A 763 -21.24 -2.49 4.99
C HIS A 763 -22.67 -2.46 4.45
N LYS A 764 -23.67 -2.21 5.31
CA LYS A 764 -25.07 -2.07 4.91
C LYS A 764 -25.26 -0.88 3.97
N MET A 765 -24.79 0.32 4.35
CA MET A 765 -24.94 1.51 3.51
C MET A 765 -24.20 1.37 2.18
N ILE A 766 -23.03 0.73 2.18
CA ILE A 766 -22.31 0.41 0.93
C ILE A 766 -23.16 -0.50 0.04
N GLY A 767 -23.74 -1.56 0.61
CA GLY A 767 -24.66 -2.45 -0.09
C GLY A 767 -25.92 -1.74 -0.60
N ASP A 768 -26.46 -0.79 0.17
CA ASP A 768 -27.62 0.00 -0.24
C ASP A 768 -27.30 0.96 -1.40
N VAL A 769 -26.08 1.52 -1.47
CA VAL A 769 -25.62 2.28 -2.66
C VAL A 769 -25.49 1.35 -3.86
N ALA A 770 -24.93 0.15 -3.69
CA ALA A 770 -24.81 -0.84 -4.77
C ALA A 770 -26.19 -1.21 -5.34
N HIS A 771 -27.14 -1.55 -4.45
CA HIS A 771 -28.54 -1.79 -4.78
C HIS A 771 -29.18 -0.56 -5.44
N GLY A 772 -28.96 0.64 -4.89
CA GLY A 772 -29.43 1.89 -5.46
C GLY A 772 -28.99 2.11 -6.91
N TYR A 773 -27.78 1.66 -7.27
CA TYR A 773 -27.22 1.86 -8.60
C TYR A 773 -27.64 0.77 -9.59
N LEU A 774 -27.88 -0.47 -9.14
CA LEU A 774 -28.11 -1.63 -10.00
C LEU A 774 -29.56 -2.13 -10.02
N ASP A 775 -30.18 -2.31 -8.86
CA ASP A 775 -31.46 -3.02 -8.70
C ASP A 775 -32.64 -2.08 -8.40
N ALA A 776 -32.38 -0.94 -7.76
CA ALA A 776 -33.42 -0.01 -7.35
C ALA A 776 -34.02 0.75 -8.53
N THR A 777 -35.33 0.98 -8.49
CA THR A 777 -35.98 1.95 -9.39
C THR A 777 -35.46 3.37 -9.12
N PRO A 778 -35.55 4.29 -10.11
CA PRO A 778 -35.19 5.70 -9.90
C PRO A 778 -35.89 6.34 -8.69
N GLN A 779 -37.16 5.99 -8.44
CA GLN A 779 -37.90 6.51 -7.29
C GLN A 779 -37.34 5.97 -5.97
N GLN A 780 -37.00 4.68 -5.88
CA GLN A 780 -36.38 4.11 -4.68
C GLN A 780 -35.01 4.73 -4.39
N LEU A 781 -34.20 4.98 -5.43
CA LEU A 781 -32.94 5.70 -5.28
C LEU A 781 -33.18 7.12 -4.74
N LYS A 782 -34.14 7.85 -5.31
CA LYS A 782 -34.55 9.19 -4.85
C LYS A 782 -34.99 9.18 -3.38
N ASP A 783 -35.85 8.26 -2.98
CA ASP A 783 -36.35 8.15 -1.61
C ASP A 783 -35.21 7.84 -0.63
N TRP A 784 -34.30 6.93 -1.00
CA TRP A 784 -33.12 6.61 -0.19
C TRP A 784 -32.16 7.80 -0.07
N MET A 785 -31.92 8.54 -1.14
CA MET A 785 -31.12 9.76 -1.12
C MET A 785 -31.70 10.83 -0.19
N ILE A 786 -33.01 11.04 -0.23
CA ILE A 786 -33.71 11.98 0.65
C ILE A 786 -33.56 11.56 2.12
N ALA A 787 -33.69 10.26 2.42
CA ALA A 787 -33.51 9.73 3.77
C ALA A 787 -32.08 9.94 4.31
N HIS A 788 -31.10 10.10 3.43
CA HIS A 788 -29.69 10.35 3.76
C HIS A 788 -29.28 11.82 3.57
N ASP A 789 -30.25 12.73 3.45
CA ASP A 789 -30.01 14.17 3.26
C ASP A 789 -29.04 14.44 2.09
N SER A 790 -29.24 13.71 0.98
CA SER A 790 -28.51 13.88 -0.27
C SER A 790 -29.43 14.37 -1.38
N LYS A 791 -28.94 15.35 -2.14
CA LYS A 791 -29.62 15.88 -3.33
C LYS A 791 -28.94 15.46 -4.64
N TYR A 792 -27.73 14.92 -4.55
CA TYR A 792 -26.86 14.69 -5.70
C TYR A 792 -26.36 13.25 -5.72
N ALA A 793 -26.41 12.62 -6.88
CA ALA A 793 -25.83 11.31 -7.15
C ALA A 793 -24.73 11.43 -8.21
N LEU A 794 -23.55 10.91 -7.90
CA LEU A 794 -22.38 10.89 -8.77
C LEU A 794 -22.18 9.49 -9.35
N PHE A 795 -22.09 9.41 -10.67
CA PHE A 795 -21.78 8.20 -11.42
C PHE A 795 -20.51 8.44 -12.23
N ASP A 796 -19.65 7.44 -12.30
CA ASP A 796 -18.41 7.49 -13.06
C ASP A 796 -18.19 6.25 -13.92
N VAL A 797 -17.33 6.40 -14.91
CA VAL A 797 -17.01 5.39 -15.90
C VAL A 797 -16.24 4.20 -15.32
N GLU A 798 -15.48 4.36 -14.23
CA GLU A 798 -14.72 3.25 -13.62
C GLU A 798 -15.64 2.20 -12.97
N LEU A 799 -16.91 2.57 -12.70
CA LEU A 799 -17.94 1.62 -12.24
C LEU A 799 -18.36 0.63 -13.32
N ILE A 800 -18.20 0.95 -14.60
CA ILE A 800 -18.71 0.14 -15.72
C ILE A 800 -17.65 -0.17 -16.78
N SER A 801 -16.47 0.45 -16.72
CA SER A 801 -15.39 0.26 -17.69
C SER A 801 -14.06 -0.04 -17.01
N GLY A 802 -13.33 -1.00 -17.59
CA GLY A 802 -11.93 -1.28 -17.30
C GLY A 802 -11.12 -1.20 -18.60
N GLY A 803 -10.78 0.01 -19.04
CA GLY A 803 -10.11 0.24 -20.32
C GLY A 803 -11.07 0.10 -21.51
N ASN A 804 -10.73 -0.71 -22.51
CA ASN A 804 -11.52 -0.84 -23.75
C ASN A 804 -12.67 -1.87 -23.66
N SER A 805 -13.04 -2.29 -22.46
CA SER A 805 -14.13 -3.25 -22.22
C SER A 805 -15.02 -2.78 -21.08
N LEU A 806 -16.29 -3.19 -21.12
CA LEU A 806 -17.13 -3.10 -19.92
C LEU A 806 -16.54 -4.00 -18.82
N GLY A 807 -16.53 -3.50 -17.59
CA GLY A 807 -15.76 -4.08 -16.50
C GLY A 807 -15.41 -3.03 -15.44
N GLY A 808 -14.25 -3.17 -14.81
CA GLY A 808 -13.84 -2.26 -13.74
C GLY A 808 -14.46 -2.63 -12.40
N LYS A 809 -14.99 -1.65 -11.67
CA LYS A 809 -15.57 -1.85 -10.33
C LYS A 809 -16.96 -2.51 -10.37
N TYR A 810 -17.51 -2.74 -11.56
CA TYR A 810 -18.84 -3.34 -11.75
C TYR A 810 -19.00 -4.68 -11.02
N GLY A 811 -17.98 -5.55 -11.07
CA GLY A 811 -18.06 -6.87 -10.42
C GLY A 811 -18.28 -6.77 -8.91
N ALA A 812 -17.61 -5.82 -8.25
CA ALA A 812 -17.80 -5.56 -6.82
C ALA A 812 -19.19 -4.96 -6.54
N LEU A 813 -19.61 -3.99 -7.35
CA LEU A 813 -20.92 -3.36 -7.26
C LEU A 813 -22.04 -4.40 -7.40
N ASN A 814 -21.95 -5.27 -8.40
CA ASN A 814 -22.89 -6.34 -8.70
C ASN A 814 -22.96 -7.37 -7.56
N TYR A 815 -21.81 -7.88 -7.12
CA TYR A 815 -21.74 -8.82 -6.01
C TYR A 815 -22.37 -8.25 -4.73
N LEU A 816 -22.10 -6.98 -4.41
CA LEU A 816 -22.61 -6.33 -3.21
C LEU A 816 -24.10 -6.01 -3.28
N SER A 817 -24.62 -5.67 -4.46
CA SER A 817 -26.06 -5.51 -4.69
C SER A 817 -26.80 -6.81 -4.40
N CYS A 818 -26.37 -7.90 -5.04
CA CYS A 818 -26.94 -9.23 -4.82
C CYS A 818 -26.77 -9.72 -3.37
N ALA A 819 -25.65 -9.40 -2.72
CA ALA A 819 -25.41 -9.81 -1.35
C ALA A 819 -26.32 -9.07 -0.36
N ARG A 820 -26.59 -7.79 -0.61
CA ARG A 820 -27.54 -6.98 0.16
C ARG A 820 -28.94 -7.57 0.09
N ASP A 821 -29.33 -8.09 -1.07
CA ASP A 821 -30.64 -8.73 -1.29
C ASP A 821 -30.68 -10.22 -0.90
N ASN A 822 -29.62 -10.73 -0.26
CA ASN A 822 -29.44 -12.14 0.16
C ASN A 822 -29.45 -13.16 -0.99
N GLU A 823 -29.11 -12.75 -2.21
CA GLU A 823 -29.04 -13.61 -3.41
C GLU A 823 -27.63 -14.20 -3.65
N THR A 824 -26.63 -13.74 -2.89
CA THR A 824 -25.28 -14.33 -2.81
C THR A 824 -24.70 -14.24 -1.40
N THR A 825 -23.60 -14.95 -1.13
CA THR A 825 -22.93 -14.97 0.17
C THR A 825 -21.41 -15.02 0.02
N VAL A 826 -20.68 -14.76 1.11
CA VAL A 826 -19.21 -14.87 1.19
C VAL A 826 -18.63 -16.24 0.83
N LEU A 827 -19.48 -17.27 0.73
CA LEU A 827 -19.09 -18.62 0.32
C LEU A 827 -18.94 -18.75 -1.19
N LYS A 828 -19.65 -17.93 -1.98
CA LYS A 828 -19.53 -17.84 -3.43
C LYS A 828 -18.52 -16.77 -3.80
N GLN A 829 -17.72 -17.03 -4.84
CA GLN A 829 -16.84 -16.00 -5.39
C GLN A 829 -17.66 -14.96 -6.16
N PRO A 830 -17.19 -13.70 -6.24
CA PRO A 830 -17.78 -12.72 -7.14
C PRO A 830 -17.87 -13.26 -8.57
N GLY A 831 -19.06 -13.14 -9.17
CA GLY A 831 -19.41 -13.62 -10.51
C GLY A 831 -20.05 -15.01 -10.57
N GLU A 832 -20.18 -15.73 -9.44
CA GLU A 832 -20.71 -17.10 -9.43
C GLU A 832 -22.23 -17.20 -9.19
N SER A 833 -22.90 -16.13 -8.73
CA SER A 833 -24.33 -16.17 -8.43
C SER A 833 -25.21 -15.91 -9.67
N VAL A 834 -26.44 -16.43 -9.65
CA VAL A 834 -27.43 -16.21 -10.71
C VAL A 834 -27.84 -14.73 -10.77
N CYS A 835 -28.03 -14.08 -9.61
CA CYS A 835 -28.32 -12.65 -9.53
C CYS A 835 -27.23 -11.84 -10.25
N GLU A 836 -25.95 -12.14 -10.00
CA GLU A 836 -24.86 -11.42 -10.67
C GLU A 836 -24.91 -11.60 -12.18
N ALA A 837 -25.24 -12.80 -12.66
CA ALA A 837 -25.37 -13.08 -14.08
C ALA A 837 -26.52 -12.34 -14.76
N GLU A 838 -27.66 -12.14 -14.07
CA GLU A 838 -28.81 -11.37 -14.59
C GLU A 838 -28.48 -9.88 -14.78
N HIS A 839 -27.50 -9.38 -14.03
CA HIS A 839 -26.99 -8.02 -14.08
C HIS A 839 -25.84 -7.84 -15.07
N LEU A 840 -25.47 -8.85 -15.86
CA LEU A 840 -24.44 -8.69 -16.87
C LEU A 840 -25.05 -8.19 -18.18
N TRP A 841 -24.28 -7.36 -18.89
CA TRP A 841 -24.63 -6.92 -20.23
C TRP A 841 -24.65 -8.08 -21.22
N GLU A 842 -25.33 -7.86 -22.34
CA GLU A 842 -25.43 -8.86 -23.41
C GLU A 842 -24.20 -8.80 -24.31
N THR A 843 -23.43 -9.88 -24.34
CA THR A 843 -22.30 -10.06 -25.26
C THR A 843 -22.62 -11.12 -26.31
N ILE A 844 -22.23 -10.86 -27.55
CA ILE A 844 -22.35 -11.78 -28.68
C ILE A 844 -20.98 -12.07 -29.30
N PHE A 845 -20.86 -13.25 -29.91
CA PHE A 845 -19.64 -13.72 -30.59
C PHE A 845 -19.97 -13.97 -32.07
N VAL A 846 -19.57 -13.03 -32.93
CA VAL A 846 -19.84 -13.05 -34.38
C VAL A 846 -18.85 -13.97 -35.08
N SER A 847 -19.33 -15.03 -35.73
CA SER A 847 -18.50 -16.00 -36.46
C SER A 847 -18.42 -15.68 -37.96
N GLN A 848 -17.69 -16.50 -38.73
CA GLN A 848 -17.62 -16.40 -40.19
C GLN A 848 -18.74 -17.17 -40.91
N ILE A 849 -19.70 -17.73 -40.17
CA ILE A 849 -20.77 -18.56 -40.74
C ILE A 849 -21.87 -17.65 -41.29
N PRO A 850 -22.18 -17.68 -42.60
CA PRO A 850 -23.19 -16.80 -43.19
C PRO A 850 -24.61 -17.15 -42.76
N CYS A 851 -25.48 -16.15 -42.71
CA CYS A 851 -26.92 -16.27 -42.46
C CYS A 851 -27.72 -15.37 -43.42
N THR A 852 -28.97 -15.74 -43.70
CA THR A 852 -29.85 -14.99 -44.62
C THR A 852 -30.82 -14.14 -43.79
N ILE A 853 -30.79 -12.83 -43.99
CA ILE A 853 -31.67 -11.86 -43.31
C ILE A 853 -32.99 -11.70 -44.07
N SER A 854 -32.92 -11.63 -45.40
CA SER A 854 -34.09 -11.49 -46.27
C SER A 854 -33.85 -12.18 -47.59
N SER A 855 -34.64 -13.21 -47.88
CA SER A 855 -34.62 -13.91 -49.17
C SER A 855 -35.21 -13.07 -50.30
N LEU A 856 -36.08 -12.09 -49.98
CA LEU A 856 -36.71 -11.19 -50.95
C LEU A 856 -35.73 -10.12 -51.47
N THR A 857 -34.86 -9.62 -50.60
CA THR A 857 -33.87 -8.58 -50.94
C THR A 857 -32.45 -9.12 -51.11
N ASN A 858 -32.26 -10.44 -51.04
CA ASN A 858 -30.95 -11.11 -51.02
C ASN A 858 -30.00 -10.56 -49.94
N LYS A 859 -30.54 -10.09 -48.81
CA LYS A 859 -29.77 -9.52 -47.71
C LYS A 859 -29.21 -10.64 -46.84
N THR A 860 -27.89 -10.68 -46.69
CA THR A 860 -27.16 -11.67 -45.89
C THR A 860 -26.39 -11.02 -44.75
N GLY A 861 -25.96 -11.83 -43.79
CA GLY A 861 -25.17 -11.44 -42.63
C GLY A 861 -24.30 -12.58 -42.11
N LEU A 862 -23.75 -12.41 -40.92
CA LEU A 862 -22.92 -13.39 -40.20
C LEU A 862 -23.59 -13.88 -38.92
N THR A 863 -23.49 -15.17 -38.64
CA THR A 863 -24.14 -15.80 -37.49
C THR A 863 -23.38 -15.41 -36.22
N ALA A 864 -24.11 -14.92 -35.22
CA ALA A 864 -23.59 -14.60 -33.90
C ALA A 864 -24.18 -15.51 -32.82
N TYR A 865 -23.31 -15.87 -31.89
CA TYR A 865 -23.58 -16.85 -30.84
C TYR A 865 -23.56 -16.18 -29.47
N LYS A 866 -24.34 -16.72 -28.54
CA LYS A 866 -24.19 -16.48 -27.10
C LYS A 866 -23.47 -17.66 -26.45
N LEU A 867 -22.69 -17.38 -25.42
CA LEU A 867 -22.02 -18.41 -24.63
C LEU A 867 -22.85 -18.72 -23.38
N LYS A 868 -23.05 -20.01 -23.08
CA LYS A 868 -23.78 -20.46 -21.89
C LYS A 868 -23.03 -21.50 -21.08
N VAL A 869 -23.28 -21.50 -19.76
CA VAL A 869 -22.90 -22.58 -18.83
C VAL A 869 -24.15 -22.97 -18.05
N GLY A 870 -24.69 -24.15 -18.35
CA GLY A 870 -26.05 -24.50 -17.91
C GLY A 870 -27.05 -23.47 -18.43
N ASP A 871 -27.84 -22.88 -17.53
CA ASP A 871 -28.82 -21.85 -17.86
C ASP A 871 -28.26 -20.42 -17.87
N ILE A 872 -27.01 -20.23 -17.45
CA ILE A 872 -26.37 -18.92 -17.31
C ILE A 872 -25.75 -18.49 -18.64
N THR A 873 -25.99 -17.25 -19.08
CA THR A 873 -25.30 -16.65 -20.23
C THR A 873 -24.07 -15.89 -19.76
N LEU A 874 -22.91 -16.17 -20.38
CA LEU A 874 -21.65 -15.53 -20.01
C LEU A 874 -21.36 -14.32 -20.89
N PRO A 875 -20.90 -13.18 -20.31
CA PRO A 875 -20.56 -11.99 -21.08
C PRO A 875 -19.12 -11.98 -21.60
N TYR A 876 -18.32 -13.00 -21.28
CA TYR A 876 -16.94 -13.16 -21.74
C TYR A 876 -16.65 -14.61 -22.11
N TYR A 877 -15.69 -14.79 -23.00
CA TYR A 877 -15.18 -16.10 -23.35
C TYR A 877 -14.04 -16.49 -22.38
N PRO A 878 -14.05 -17.68 -21.76
CA PRO A 878 -13.02 -18.08 -20.80
C PRO A 878 -11.62 -18.10 -21.41
N SER A 879 -10.63 -17.49 -20.74
CA SER A 879 -9.24 -17.39 -21.21
C SER A 879 -8.62 -18.75 -21.49
N ASP A 880 -8.84 -19.72 -20.61
CA ASP A 880 -8.31 -21.09 -20.73
C ASP A 880 -8.87 -21.83 -21.95
N CYS A 881 -10.01 -21.38 -22.47
CA CYS A 881 -10.64 -21.94 -23.65
C CYS A 881 -10.25 -21.20 -24.95
N MET A 882 -9.52 -20.08 -24.87
CA MET A 882 -9.01 -19.37 -26.05
C MET A 882 -7.75 -20.05 -26.60
N GLN A 883 -6.83 -20.43 -25.72
CA GLN A 883 -5.61 -21.18 -26.03
C GLN A 883 -5.38 -22.25 -24.95
N PRO A 884 -6.10 -23.38 -25.01
CA PRO A 884 -5.98 -24.42 -24.00
C PRO A 884 -4.54 -24.95 -23.94
N ALA A 885 -3.98 -25.00 -22.72
CA ALA A 885 -2.60 -25.43 -22.51
C ALA A 885 -2.37 -26.90 -22.91
N ASN A 886 -3.43 -27.71 -22.94
CA ASN A 886 -3.40 -29.11 -23.36
C ASN A 886 -4.79 -29.57 -23.86
N SER A 887 -4.86 -30.77 -24.42
CA SER A 887 -6.10 -31.35 -24.97
C SER A 887 -7.19 -31.61 -23.92
N GLN A 888 -6.83 -31.92 -22.66
CA GLN A 888 -7.83 -32.12 -21.60
C GLN A 888 -8.61 -30.85 -21.29
N ILE A 889 -7.92 -29.70 -21.20
CA ILE A 889 -8.58 -28.41 -21.00
C ILE A 889 -9.49 -28.07 -22.19
N ALA A 890 -9.03 -28.36 -23.41
CA ALA A 890 -9.83 -28.17 -24.62
C ALA A 890 -11.14 -28.99 -24.59
N ASP A 891 -11.07 -30.25 -24.17
CA ASP A 891 -12.24 -31.14 -24.06
C ASP A 891 -13.17 -30.69 -22.94
N GLN A 892 -12.63 -30.30 -21.78
CA GLN A 892 -13.41 -29.74 -20.68
C GLN A 892 -14.16 -28.48 -21.11
N CYS A 893 -13.50 -27.58 -21.83
CA CYS A 893 -14.13 -26.39 -22.37
C CYS A 893 -15.31 -26.71 -23.29
N ARG A 894 -15.19 -27.73 -24.15
CA ARG A 894 -16.27 -28.17 -25.06
C ARG A 894 -17.45 -28.82 -24.36
N MET A 895 -17.22 -29.45 -23.20
CA MET A 895 -18.28 -30.07 -22.41
C MET A 895 -19.03 -29.05 -21.55
N VAL A 896 -18.31 -28.07 -20.99
CA VAL A 896 -18.87 -27.11 -20.02
C VAL A 896 -19.54 -25.92 -20.71
N TYR A 897 -18.93 -25.37 -21.76
CA TYR A 897 -19.39 -24.13 -22.40
C TYR A 897 -20.16 -24.43 -23.68
N GLN A 898 -21.41 -23.99 -23.74
CA GLN A 898 -22.30 -24.17 -24.89
C GLN A 898 -22.36 -22.89 -25.72
N VAL A 899 -22.19 -23.00 -27.04
CA VAL A 899 -22.38 -21.89 -27.99
C VAL A 899 -23.76 -22.00 -28.65
N VAL A 900 -24.60 -20.98 -28.46
CA VAL A 900 -25.99 -20.97 -28.94
C VAL A 900 -26.16 -19.92 -30.05
N PRO A 901 -26.48 -20.31 -31.30
CA PRO A 901 -26.73 -19.35 -32.37
C PRO A 901 -27.96 -18.53 -32.02
N THR A 902 -27.83 -17.20 -32.00
CA THR A 902 -28.91 -16.30 -31.52
C THR A 902 -29.26 -15.23 -32.54
N TYR A 903 -28.26 -14.63 -33.19
CA TYR A 903 -28.47 -13.50 -34.09
C TYR A 903 -27.82 -13.72 -35.46
N CYS A 904 -28.38 -13.07 -36.47
CA CYS A 904 -27.71 -12.78 -37.73
C CYS A 904 -27.25 -11.31 -37.70
N VAL A 905 -25.96 -11.06 -37.83
CA VAL A 905 -25.37 -9.72 -37.82
C VAL A 905 -25.25 -9.22 -39.26
N GLY A 906 -25.92 -8.12 -39.56
CA GLY A 906 -25.85 -7.49 -40.88
C GLY A 906 -26.03 -5.98 -40.77
N GLU A 907 -26.04 -5.29 -41.90
CA GLU A 907 -26.19 -3.83 -41.90
C GLU A 907 -27.65 -3.41 -41.92
N THR A 908 -27.99 -2.31 -41.25
CA THR A 908 -29.26 -1.59 -41.47
C THR A 908 -28.99 -0.11 -41.71
N THR A 909 -29.98 0.59 -42.27
CA THR A 909 -29.92 2.03 -42.50
C THR A 909 -30.73 2.73 -41.42
N LEU A 910 -30.10 3.63 -40.69
CA LEU A 910 -30.71 4.49 -39.68
C LEU A 910 -31.56 5.58 -40.33
N VAL A 911 -32.37 6.27 -39.54
CA VAL A 911 -33.25 7.37 -40.03
C VAL A 911 -32.47 8.49 -40.72
N ASN A 912 -31.23 8.75 -40.31
CA ASN A 912 -30.35 9.75 -40.93
C ASN A 912 -29.68 9.27 -42.24
N GLY A 913 -30.01 8.06 -42.72
CA GLY A 913 -29.41 7.47 -43.92
C GLY A 913 -28.06 6.78 -43.69
N GLN A 914 -27.52 6.82 -42.46
CA GLN A 914 -26.27 6.16 -42.11
C GLN A 914 -26.48 4.65 -42.02
N LYS A 915 -25.56 3.88 -42.60
CA LYS A 915 -25.52 2.42 -42.41
C LYS A 915 -24.78 2.07 -41.12
N THR A 916 -25.31 1.12 -40.36
CA THR A 916 -24.67 0.60 -39.14
C THR A 916 -24.79 -0.93 -39.09
N PRO A 917 -23.78 -1.65 -38.58
CA PRO A 917 -23.96 -3.04 -38.19
C PRO A 917 -25.02 -3.15 -37.08
N THR A 918 -25.86 -4.16 -37.18
CA THR A 918 -26.93 -4.47 -36.21
C THR A 918 -27.19 -5.97 -36.16
N THR A 919 -28.06 -6.38 -35.24
CA THR A 919 -28.44 -7.78 -35.05
C THR A 919 -29.88 -8.04 -35.52
N PHE A 920 -30.12 -9.23 -36.06
CA PHE A 920 -31.43 -9.74 -36.45
C PHE A 920 -31.67 -11.08 -35.77
N TYR A 921 -32.87 -11.33 -35.27
CA TYR A 921 -33.21 -12.58 -34.59
C TYR A 921 -33.20 -13.76 -35.55
N LEU A 922 -32.46 -14.82 -35.25
CA LEU A 922 -32.47 -16.04 -36.09
C LEU A 922 -33.79 -16.82 -36.01
N ASN A 923 -34.54 -16.63 -34.91
CA ASN A 923 -35.75 -17.38 -34.59
C ASN A 923 -37.04 -16.53 -34.68
N GLU A 924 -36.95 -15.25 -35.04
CA GLU A 924 -38.11 -14.36 -35.19
C GLU A 924 -38.12 -13.73 -36.59
N THR A 925 -39.27 -13.75 -37.26
CA THR A 925 -39.47 -13.15 -38.58
C THR A 925 -40.67 -12.21 -38.60
N TYR A 926 -40.63 -11.22 -39.49
CA TYR A 926 -41.80 -10.45 -39.89
C TYR A 926 -42.72 -11.30 -40.79
N PRO A 927 -43.98 -10.90 -41.03
CA PRO A 927 -44.90 -11.62 -41.91
C PRO A 927 -44.41 -11.81 -43.36
N ASN A 928 -43.48 -10.97 -43.83
CA ASN A 928 -42.87 -11.09 -45.16
C ASN A 928 -41.73 -12.14 -45.21
N GLY A 929 -41.40 -12.79 -44.10
CA GLY A 929 -40.36 -13.80 -43.99
C GLY A 929 -38.96 -13.25 -43.67
N ASP A 930 -38.78 -11.93 -43.56
CA ASP A 930 -37.50 -11.34 -43.18
C ASP A 930 -37.23 -11.51 -41.68
N LEU A 931 -35.97 -11.71 -41.29
CA LEU A 931 -35.58 -11.79 -39.89
C LEU A 931 -35.90 -10.46 -39.18
N LYS A 932 -36.43 -10.56 -37.97
CA LYS A 932 -36.82 -9.40 -37.17
C LYS A 932 -35.58 -8.66 -36.65
N LEU A 933 -35.59 -7.33 -36.77
CA LEU A 933 -34.51 -6.47 -36.31
C LEU A 933 -34.45 -6.43 -34.77
N ASN A 934 -33.28 -6.74 -34.21
CA ASN A 934 -32.92 -6.42 -32.83
C ASN A 934 -32.18 -5.07 -32.85
N LYS A 935 -32.83 -4.04 -32.32
CA LYS A 935 -32.42 -2.63 -32.44
C LYS A 935 -31.32 -2.27 -31.43
N ALA A 936 -30.18 -2.94 -31.55
CA ALA A 936 -29.02 -2.79 -30.69
C ALA A 936 -27.80 -2.34 -31.47
N GLN A 937 -27.04 -1.40 -30.90
CA GLN A 937 -25.73 -1.03 -31.41
C GLN A 937 -24.67 -2.03 -30.94
N LEU A 938 -23.78 -2.44 -31.84
CA LEU A 938 -22.62 -3.26 -31.48
C LEU A 938 -21.50 -2.33 -31.00
N ALA A 939 -21.12 -2.47 -29.73
CA ALA A 939 -20.04 -1.71 -29.10
C ALA A 939 -18.88 -2.62 -28.69
N LEU A 940 -17.70 -2.00 -28.54
CA LEU A 940 -16.47 -2.62 -27.99
C LEU A 940 -16.05 -3.92 -28.73
N PRO A 941 -15.87 -3.87 -30.07
CA PRO A 941 -15.50 -5.06 -30.83
C PRO A 941 -14.09 -5.55 -30.49
N ALA A 942 -13.94 -6.84 -30.21
CA ALA A 942 -12.64 -7.48 -29.97
C ALA A 942 -12.51 -8.79 -30.75
N GLN A 943 -11.38 -8.99 -31.44
CA GLN A 943 -11.09 -10.26 -32.12
C GLN A 943 -10.56 -11.28 -31.12
N LEU A 944 -11.17 -12.46 -31.07
CA LEU A 944 -10.79 -13.51 -30.14
C LEU A 944 -10.68 -14.86 -30.85
N PRO A 945 -9.60 -15.63 -30.61
CA PRO A 945 -9.53 -17.02 -31.03
C PRO A 945 -10.37 -17.89 -30.09
N THR A 946 -11.24 -18.73 -30.65
CA THR A 946 -12.08 -19.67 -29.88
C THR A 946 -11.92 -21.08 -30.40
N ILE A 947 -11.93 -22.06 -29.49
CA ILE A 947 -11.88 -23.48 -29.86
C ILE A 947 -13.20 -24.00 -30.46
N HIS A 948 -14.31 -23.28 -30.27
CA HIS A 948 -15.64 -23.68 -30.73
C HIS A 948 -15.95 -23.15 -32.13
N LEU A 949 -15.64 -21.88 -32.40
CA LEU A 949 -16.12 -21.14 -33.58
C LEU A 949 -14.97 -20.58 -34.44
N GLY A 950 -13.72 -20.89 -34.10
CA GLY A 950 -12.54 -20.28 -34.72
C GLY A 950 -12.37 -18.82 -34.27
N THR A 951 -11.85 -17.96 -35.15
CA THR A 951 -11.70 -16.53 -34.88
C THR A 951 -13.07 -15.85 -34.94
N VAL A 952 -13.50 -15.25 -33.83
CA VAL A 952 -14.78 -14.52 -33.72
C VAL A 952 -14.54 -13.06 -33.37
N THR A 953 -15.52 -12.22 -33.70
CA THR A 953 -15.59 -10.84 -33.18
C THR A 953 -16.55 -10.82 -31.99
N GLN A 954 -16.02 -10.61 -30.79
CA GLN A 954 -16.86 -10.32 -29.62
C GLN A 954 -17.40 -8.89 -29.74
N ALA A 955 -18.67 -8.67 -29.43
CA ALA A 955 -19.28 -7.35 -29.32
C ALA A 955 -20.32 -7.32 -28.20
N THR A 956 -20.44 -6.18 -27.53
CA THR A 956 -21.49 -5.92 -26.53
C THR A 956 -22.65 -5.19 -27.19
N LEU A 957 -23.88 -5.57 -26.84
CA LEU A 957 -25.09 -4.91 -27.34
C LEU A 957 -25.46 -3.73 -26.44
N ILE A 958 -25.63 -2.55 -27.03
CA ILE A 958 -26.04 -1.32 -26.35
C ILE A 958 -27.37 -0.84 -26.93
N TYR A 959 -28.29 -0.45 -26.05
CA TYR A 959 -29.66 -0.09 -26.40
C TYR A 959 -29.93 1.37 -26.02
N THR A 960 -30.53 2.14 -26.93
CA THR A 960 -30.76 3.58 -26.72
C THR A 960 -32.24 3.94 -26.83
N ASN A 961 -32.65 4.99 -26.12
CA ASN A 961 -33.99 5.57 -26.23
C ASN A 961 -34.16 6.42 -27.51
N ASP A 962 -33.07 6.71 -28.21
CA ASP A 962 -33.12 7.54 -29.41
C ASP A 962 -33.89 6.83 -30.53
N PRO A 963 -34.87 7.49 -31.17
CA PRO A 963 -35.68 6.91 -32.24
C PRO A 963 -34.90 6.91 -33.57
N ILE A 964 -33.80 6.16 -33.62
CA ILE A 964 -32.87 6.11 -34.77
C ILE A 964 -33.10 4.91 -35.70
N TRP A 965 -33.89 3.93 -35.27
CA TRP A 965 -34.09 2.68 -35.99
C TRP A 965 -35.31 2.73 -36.89
N LEU A 966 -35.14 2.28 -38.14
CA LEU A 966 -36.22 2.09 -39.10
C LEU A 966 -36.67 0.62 -39.06
N ASP A 967 -37.72 0.33 -38.28
CA ASP A 967 -38.30 -0.99 -38.10
C ASP A 967 -39.55 -1.13 -38.98
N ASN A 968 -39.43 -1.85 -40.10
CA ASN A 968 -40.49 -2.04 -41.09
C ASN A 968 -41.17 -0.72 -41.55
N GLY A 969 -40.35 0.33 -41.75
CA GLY A 969 -40.82 1.66 -42.16
C GLY A 969 -41.31 2.56 -41.01
N VAL A 970 -41.33 2.06 -39.77
CA VAL A 970 -41.70 2.83 -38.58
C VAL A 970 -40.43 3.21 -37.82
N VAL A 971 -40.34 4.48 -37.44
CA VAL A 971 -39.24 4.98 -36.60
C VAL A 971 -39.46 4.54 -35.15
N LYS A 972 -38.51 3.81 -34.57
CA LYS A 972 -38.58 3.30 -33.19
C LYS A 972 -37.29 3.49 -32.41
N SER A 973 -37.41 3.44 -31.08
CA SER A 973 -36.27 3.34 -30.18
C SER A 973 -35.66 1.93 -30.23
N GLY A 974 -34.43 1.78 -29.76
CA GLY A 974 -33.82 0.47 -29.58
C GLY A 974 -34.12 -0.15 -28.21
N TYR A 975 -34.48 0.69 -27.24
CA TYR A 975 -34.51 0.34 -25.83
C TYR A 975 -35.54 -0.75 -25.48
N GLU A 976 -36.62 -0.89 -26.23
CA GLU A 976 -37.63 -1.95 -25.99
C GLU A 976 -37.10 -3.37 -26.25
N ASP A 977 -36.00 -3.52 -26.98
CA ASP A 977 -35.41 -4.82 -27.33
C ASP A 977 -34.37 -5.32 -26.31
N ARG A 978 -34.08 -4.55 -25.26
CA ARG A 978 -33.07 -4.87 -24.23
C ARG A 978 -33.42 -6.11 -23.42
N LYS A 979 -32.41 -6.79 -22.86
CA LYS A 979 -32.59 -8.04 -22.10
C LYS A 979 -31.65 -8.11 -20.90
N GLY A 980 -32.19 -8.44 -19.73
CA GLY A 980 -31.41 -8.51 -18.49
C GLY A 980 -31.44 -7.20 -17.72
N LYS A 981 -31.17 -7.28 -16.41
CA LYS A 981 -31.38 -6.19 -15.45
C LYS A 981 -30.37 -5.04 -15.60
N PHE A 982 -29.19 -5.31 -16.20
CA PHE A 982 -28.17 -4.28 -16.45
C PHE A 982 -28.75 -3.02 -17.10
N TYR A 983 -29.57 -3.18 -18.13
CA TYR A 983 -30.08 -2.07 -18.92
C TYR A 983 -31.16 -1.24 -18.23
N ASP A 984 -31.79 -1.79 -17.18
CA ASP A 984 -32.80 -1.12 -16.36
C ASP A 984 -32.18 -0.39 -15.15
N SER A 985 -30.89 -0.60 -14.88
CA SER A 985 -30.19 -0.02 -13.73
C SER A 985 -30.07 1.50 -13.81
N ASN A 986 -30.07 2.17 -12.66
CA ASN A 986 -29.78 3.61 -12.58
C ASN A 986 -28.38 3.93 -13.13
N LEU A 987 -27.42 3.02 -12.99
CA LEU A 987 -26.08 3.15 -13.55
C LEU A 987 -26.09 3.17 -15.09
N TYR A 988 -26.87 2.31 -15.73
CA TYR A 988 -27.01 2.32 -17.20
C TYR A 988 -27.69 3.59 -17.70
N HIS A 989 -28.78 3.97 -17.03
CA HIS A 989 -29.49 5.22 -17.24
C HIS A 989 -28.57 6.45 -17.13
N ALA A 990 -27.75 6.49 -16.08
CA ALA A 990 -26.79 7.55 -15.85
C ALA A 990 -25.74 7.62 -16.97
N MET A 991 -25.06 6.52 -17.26
CA MET A 991 -23.83 6.51 -18.07
C MET A 991 -24.06 6.36 -19.57
N PHE A 992 -25.09 5.62 -19.99
CA PHE A 992 -25.37 5.38 -21.41
C PHE A 992 -26.50 6.27 -21.93
N LEU A 993 -27.60 6.39 -21.19
CA LEU A 993 -28.78 7.16 -21.63
C LEU A 993 -28.69 8.65 -21.29
N GLY A 994 -27.90 9.01 -20.27
CA GLY A 994 -27.78 10.39 -19.81
C GLY A 994 -29.06 10.94 -19.15
N ASN A 995 -29.97 10.05 -18.76
CA ASN A 995 -31.21 10.40 -18.09
C ASN A 995 -31.55 9.40 -16.99
N ILE A 996 -31.98 9.90 -15.84
CA ILE A 996 -32.56 9.08 -14.76
C ILE A 996 -33.91 9.72 -14.44
N PRO A 997 -35.05 9.00 -14.59
CA PRO A 997 -36.37 9.56 -14.29
C PRO A 997 -36.45 10.18 -12.89
N GLY A 998 -36.92 11.42 -12.79
CA GLY A 998 -37.00 12.17 -11.53
C GLY A 998 -35.69 12.85 -11.09
N PHE A 999 -34.68 12.86 -11.97
CA PHE A 999 -33.40 13.54 -11.76
C PHE A 999 -33.02 14.40 -12.97
N LYS A 1000 -32.38 15.53 -12.66
CA LYS A 1000 -31.79 16.45 -13.62
C LYS A 1000 -30.29 16.20 -13.70
N LEU A 1001 -29.78 15.91 -14.89
CA LEU A 1001 -28.33 15.93 -15.16
C LEU A 1001 -27.81 17.37 -14.99
N VAL A 1002 -26.96 17.61 -14.01
CA VAL A 1002 -26.45 18.95 -13.67
C VAL A 1002 -24.99 19.16 -14.05
N TYR A 1003 -24.25 18.06 -14.27
CA TYR A 1003 -22.86 18.11 -14.70
C TYR A 1003 -22.46 16.86 -15.48
N THR A 1004 -21.60 17.06 -16.47
CA THR A 1004 -20.90 16.01 -17.21
C THR A 1004 -19.47 16.48 -17.38
N SER A 1005 -18.48 15.64 -17.04
CA SER A 1005 -17.07 15.97 -17.25
C SER A 1005 -16.77 16.16 -18.75
N PRO A 1006 -15.70 16.88 -19.12
CA PRO A 1006 -15.40 17.16 -20.54
C PRO A 1006 -15.31 15.92 -21.44
N ASP A 1007 -14.87 14.80 -20.90
CA ASP A 1007 -14.75 13.49 -21.55
C ASP A 1007 -15.97 12.57 -21.34
N GLY A 1008 -16.97 13.01 -20.58
CA GLY A 1008 -18.15 12.23 -20.24
C GLY A 1008 -17.93 11.12 -19.20
N ALA A 1009 -16.73 11.04 -18.61
CA ALA A 1009 -16.35 10.03 -17.63
C ALA A 1009 -17.10 10.12 -16.30
N VAL A 1010 -17.50 11.32 -15.87
CA VAL A 1010 -18.30 11.55 -14.65
C VAL A 1010 -19.57 12.30 -14.98
N ARG A 1011 -20.68 11.87 -14.38
CA ARG A 1011 -21.99 12.52 -14.48
C ARG A 1011 -22.59 12.70 -13.09
N ILE A 1012 -23.10 13.90 -12.83
CA ILE A 1012 -23.76 14.22 -11.56
C ILE A 1012 -25.22 14.59 -11.82
N PHE A 1013 -26.11 13.91 -11.12
CA PHE A 1013 -27.55 14.08 -11.20
C PHE A 1013 -28.06 14.73 -9.91
N LYS A 1014 -28.96 15.71 -10.03
CA LYS A 1014 -29.68 16.34 -8.90
C LYS A 1014 -31.12 15.85 -8.91
N ILE A 1015 -31.69 15.55 -7.75
CA ILE A 1015 -33.12 15.23 -7.63
C ILE A 1015 -33.96 16.38 -8.21
N GLU A 1016 -34.95 16.07 -9.05
CA GLU A 1016 -35.97 17.05 -9.49
C GLU A 1016 -36.99 17.25 -8.37
N GLU A 1017 -37.25 18.52 -8.04
CA GLU A 1017 -38.23 18.93 -7.02
C GLU A 1017 -39.68 18.72 -7.48
#